data_AF-A0A2V3UU86-F1
#
_entry.id   AF-A0A2V3UU86-F1
#
_cell.length_a   1.000
_cell.length_b   1.000
_cell.length_c   1.000
_cell.angle_alpha   90.00
_cell.angle_beta   90.00
_cell.angle_gamma   90.00
#
_symmetry.space_group_name_H-M   'P 1'
#
loop_
_entity.id
_entity.type
_entity.pdbx_description
1 polymer ?
#
loop_
_entity_poly.entity_id
_entity_poly.type
_entity_poly.pdbx_seq_one_letter_code
_entity_poly.pdbx_strand_id
1 'polypeptide(L)'
;MASQPDPAAAATSREEVGRSATRLVRQLGLVRLLATLSFLIFAIAVARYSTEMPLLGDAENAMYDMRAANFARKVDQDPRILMVVYTDDTLIDTGQRSPVDRTILANALTNIDRMGAKSIGIDILFDQPQDDDEALKTALRGMQTPTHVAYASNATNNEAIQFRQQEFLEQFLKDVTTDKTRPTSIRLVTDSDGVARRWPDQPKNLPPIMVRAMTPPDASFADYRGAIRFRLPLSSDRPVINKLPIDLFADPASAEFVASEVKGRHILIGGDFVDFDKFDTPLTRIGDVVTGESQMIGLEVHAHMMSQLLDKDRPFAFPNWSLWAMAFAVVVAGCLTAISQARAWIMGLLLGSQILFFMTVPFILQYQGFDTLGLPSFGWATGWLLAYTSVGAAARVVGSKQRAFAQNALGKYLPRSVAAEILKDPDKLALHGEKREIFCVFTDLEGFTKLTHAIEPEMVALLLNDYLDRLADVVLQYGGTLDKFVGDAVVAFWGAPISYPDDGERAVRAAWAMYEAGEDFRRNAPEGVPPIGRTRVGVHFGEAIVGNFGGEGRIQYTAFGDSMNTAARLEAANKNLDTRVLVSREAAERSGLDWYRPMGRIVLRGRAKPVDIFEPAPDRPESERASIAELVAAHATGNDAAVAQLTSRLAELGQEDAIANLFKRLGQTQKGESYVLG
;
A
#
# COMPACT_ATOMS: atom_id res chain seq x y z
N MET A 1 0.44 -8.07 43.20
CA MET A 1 -0.74 -8.62 42.50
C MET A 1 -0.74 -8.05 41.10
N ALA A 2 -0.20 -8.81 40.13
CA ALA A 2 -0.21 -8.45 38.72
C ALA A 2 -1.57 -8.83 38.13
N SER A 3 -2.28 -7.86 37.56
CA SER A 3 -3.55 -8.06 36.86
C SER A 3 -3.31 -8.88 35.59
N GLN A 4 -3.88 -10.07 35.53
CA GLN A 4 -3.93 -10.86 34.30
C GLN A 4 -4.76 -10.11 33.24
N PRO A 5 -4.34 -10.12 31.97
CA PRO A 5 -5.14 -9.55 30.90
C PRO A 5 -6.37 -10.43 30.62
N ASP A 6 -7.51 -9.78 30.44
CA ASP A 6 -8.82 -10.38 30.22
C ASP A 6 -8.84 -11.27 28.94
N PRO A 7 -9.06 -12.60 29.06
CA PRO A 7 -9.08 -13.52 27.92
C PRO A 7 -10.22 -13.24 26.92
N ALA A 8 -11.26 -12.49 27.31
CA ALA A 8 -12.38 -12.16 26.42
C ALA A 8 -12.00 -11.12 25.34
N ALA A 9 -11.09 -10.18 25.64
CA ALA A 9 -10.63 -9.16 24.68
C ALA A 9 -9.69 -9.72 23.59
N ALA A 10 -8.96 -10.80 23.89
CA ALA A 10 -8.11 -11.50 22.93
C ALA A 10 -8.91 -12.40 21.98
N ALA A 11 -10.07 -12.91 22.42
CA ALA A 11 -10.95 -13.75 21.61
C ALA A 11 -11.75 -12.94 20.57
N THR A 12 -12.24 -11.76 20.92
CA THR A 12 -12.97 -10.85 20.00
C THR A 12 -12.10 -10.33 18.86
N SER A 13 -10.84 -9.97 19.13
CA SER A 13 -9.91 -9.51 18.07
C SER A 13 -9.53 -10.62 17.06
N ARG A 14 -9.43 -11.88 17.49
CA ARG A 14 -9.16 -13.02 16.59
C ARG A 14 -10.37 -13.36 15.71
N GLU A 15 -11.58 -13.26 16.24
CA GLU A 15 -12.80 -13.45 15.46
C GLU A 15 -13.02 -12.33 14.43
N GLU A 16 -12.67 -11.08 14.76
CA GLU A 16 -12.78 -9.94 13.84
C GLU A 16 -11.82 -10.04 12.65
N VAL A 17 -10.55 -10.41 12.89
CA VAL A 17 -9.56 -10.61 11.82
C VAL A 17 -9.96 -11.77 10.90
N GLY A 18 -10.45 -12.89 11.48
CA GLY A 18 -10.94 -14.04 10.71
C GLY A 18 -12.18 -13.73 9.87
N ARG A 19 -13.19 -13.06 10.45
CA ARG A 19 -14.42 -12.68 9.74
C ARG A 19 -14.16 -11.67 8.62
N SER A 20 -13.21 -10.74 8.82
CA SER A 20 -12.81 -9.75 7.81
C SER A 20 -12.18 -10.41 6.57
N ALA A 21 -11.28 -11.38 6.75
CA ALA A 21 -10.64 -12.12 5.66
C ALA A 21 -11.65 -12.92 4.81
N THR A 22 -12.60 -13.63 5.44
CA THR A 22 -13.66 -14.36 4.72
C THR A 22 -14.65 -13.46 3.97
N ARG A 23 -14.92 -12.23 4.46
CA ARG A 23 -15.78 -11.26 3.76
C ARG A 23 -15.10 -10.69 2.52
N LEU A 24 -13.80 -10.42 2.60
CA LEU A 24 -12.97 -9.99 1.47
C LEU A 24 -13.02 -10.99 0.31
N VAL A 25 -12.90 -12.28 0.62
CA VAL A 25 -12.92 -13.37 -0.38
C VAL A 25 -14.25 -13.45 -1.14
N ARG A 26 -15.39 -13.29 -0.46
CA ARG A 26 -16.72 -13.35 -1.11
C ARG A 26 -17.05 -12.11 -1.96
N GLN A 27 -16.44 -10.95 -1.67
CA GLN A 27 -16.82 -9.67 -2.28
C GLN A 27 -15.90 -9.20 -3.44
N LEU A 28 -14.68 -9.72 -3.53
CA LEU A 28 -13.68 -9.30 -4.53
C LEU A 28 -14.01 -9.73 -5.97
N GLY A 29 -14.82 -10.77 -6.15
CA GLY A 29 -15.05 -11.41 -7.45
C GLY A 29 -13.84 -12.26 -7.87
N LEU A 30 -14.09 -13.38 -8.56
CA LEU A 30 -13.09 -14.41 -8.87
C LEU A 30 -11.82 -13.87 -9.54
N VAL A 31 -11.97 -12.97 -10.51
CA VAL A 31 -10.83 -12.41 -11.27
C VAL A 31 -9.86 -11.65 -10.36
N ARG A 32 -10.36 -10.85 -9.41
CA ARG A 32 -9.50 -10.05 -8.53
C ARG A 32 -8.88 -10.89 -7.41
N LEU A 33 -9.60 -11.92 -6.96
CA LEU A 33 -9.05 -12.87 -6.01
C LEU A 33 -7.88 -13.64 -6.64
N LEU A 34 -8.07 -14.12 -7.88
CA LEU A 34 -6.99 -14.76 -8.65
C LEU A 34 -5.83 -13.79 -8.89
N ALA A 35 -6.09 -12.54 -9.29
CA ALA A 35 -5.04 -11.55 -9.46
C ALA A 35 -4.25 -11.30 -8.16
N THR A 36 -4.93 -11.13 -7.03
CA THR A 36 -4.29 -10.93 -5.71
C THR A 36 -3.45 -12.16 -5.33
N LEU A 37 -3.98 -13.37 -5.53
CA LEU A 37 -3.25 -14.60 -5.27
C LEU A 37 -2.00 -14.72 -6.15
N SER A 38 -2.09 -14.40 -7.44
CA SER A 38 -0.94 -14.37 -8.34
C SER A 38 0.12 -13.37 -7.89
N PHE A 39 -0.28 -12.17 -7.43
CA PHE A 39 0.65 -11.19 -6.85
C PHE A 39 1.31 -11.69 -5.57
N LEU A 40 0.58 -12.42 -4.71
CA LEU A 40 1.16 -13.00 -3.49
C LEU A 40 2.14 -14.13 -3.80
N ILE A 41 1.84 -14.99 -4.78
CA ILE A 41 2.77 -16.01 -5.27
C ILE A 41 4.03 -15.34 -5.81
N PHE A 42 3.88 -14.29 -6.61
CA PHE A 42 5.01 -13.51 -7.11
C PHE A 42 5.82 -12.85 -5.98
N ALA A 43 5.15 -12.30 -4.97
CA ALA A 43 5.81 -11.71 -3.79
C ALA A 43 6.64 -12.74 -3.01
N ILE A 44 6.12 -13.97 -2.84
CA ILE A 44 6.87 -15.07 -2.21
C ILE A 44 8.06 -15.48 -3.07
N ALA A 45 7.87 -15.58 -4.39
CA ALA A 45 8.94 -15.92 -5.32
C ALA A 45 10.07 -14.87 -5.27
N VAL A 46 9.75 -13.58 -5.24
CA VAL A 46 10.73 -12.50 -5.05
C VAL A 46 11.41 -12.60 -3.68
N ALA A 47 10.66 -12.85 -2.60
CA ALA A 47 11.22 -12.99 -1.26
C ALA A 47 12.11 -14.23 -1.07
N ARG A 48 12.01 -15.23 -1.94
CA ARG A 48 12.83 -16.45 -1.89
C ARG A 48 14.00 -16.40 -2.88
N TYR A 49 13.75 -15.96 -4.12
CA TYR A 49 14.68 -16.10 -5.24
C TYR A 49 15.33 -14.77 -5.66
N SER A 50 15.23 -13.71 -4.86
CA SER A 50 15.88 -12.42 -5.17
C SER A 50 17.37 -12.54 -5.48
N THR A 51 18.08 -13.46 -4.83
CA THR A 51 19.51 -13.73 -5.05
C THR A 51 19.83 -14.25 -6.45
N GLU A 52 18.85 -14.84 -7.15
CA GLU A 52 18.99 -15.40 -8.50
C GLU A 52 18.38 -14.48 -9.57
N MET A 53 17.69 -13.41 -9.18
CA MET A 53 17.05 -12.48 -10.09
C MET A 53 18.02 -11.36 -10.51
N PRO A 54 18.03 -10.94 -11.78
CA PRO A 54 18.79 -9.76 -12.20
C PRO A 54 18.39 -8.51 -11.40
N LEU A 55 19.33 -7.59 -11.15
CA LEU A 55 19.19 -6.38 -10.31
C LEU A 55 18.98 -6.65 -8.82
N LEU A 56 18.06 -7.54 -8.46
CA LEU A 56 17.86 -7.90 -7.05
C LEU A 56 19.05 -8.69 -6.51
N GLY A 57 19.62 -9.60 -7.30
CA GLY A 57 20.83 -10.35 -6.95
C GLY A 57 22.03 -9.43 -6.73
N ASP A 58 22.18 -8.39 -7.56
CA ASP A 58 23.24 -7.39 -7.39
C ASP A 58 23.06 -6.62 -6.07
N ALA A 59 21.81 -6.28 -5.71
CA ALA A 59 21.50 -5.65 -4.43
C ALA A 59 21.76 -6.59 -3.24
N GLU A 60 21.42 -7.88 -3.35
CA GLU A 60 21.72 -8.87 -2.30
C GLU A 60 23.22 -9.05 -2.11
N ASN A 61 23.99 -9.13 -3.21
CA ASN A 61 25.44 -9.24 -3.19
C ASN A 61 26.09 -8.01 -2.56
N ALA A 62 25.64 -6.80 -2.93
CA ALA A 62 26.11 -5.56 -2.31
C ALA A 62 25.79 -5.50 -0.81
N MET A 63 24.58 -5.92 -0.41
CA MET A 63 24.22 -6.00 1.01
C MET A 63 25.04 -7.06 1.75
N TYR A 64 25.36 -8.18 1.10
CA TYR A 64 26.26 -9.19 1.67
C TYR A 64 27.67 -8.63 1.86
N ASP A 65 28.23 -7.95 0.86
CA ASP A 65 29.56 -7.37 0.95
C ASP A 65 29.64 -6.40 2.13
N MET A 66 28.61 -5.57 2.31
CA MET A 66 28.51 -4.65 3.44
C MET A 66 28.53 -5.37 4.78
N ARG A 67 27.82 -6.50 4.89
CA ARG A 67 27.85 -7.32 6.11
C ARG A 67 29.22 -7.99 6.31
N ALA A 68 29.77 -8.57 5.24
CA ALA A 68 31.01 -9.31 5.29
C ALA A 68 32.20 -8.42 5.65
N ALA A 69 32.32 -7.23 5.06
CA ALA A 69 33.37 -6.27 5.39
C ALA A 69 33.24 -5.69 6.79
N ASN A 70 32.04 -5.26 7.20
CA ASN A 70 31.83 -4.65 8.53
C ASN A 70 32.10 -5.62 9.69
N PHE A 71 31.88 -6.92 9.47
CA PHE A 71 32.09 -7.96 10.47
C PHE A 71 33.26 -8.88 10.16
N ALA A 72 34.15 -8.49 9.25
CA ALA A 72 35.39 -9.21 9.01
C ALA A 72 36.23 -9.21 10.30
N ARG A 73 36.72 -10.38 10.68
CA ARG A 73 37.50 -10.54 11.91
C ARG A 73 38.83 -9.80 11.75
N LYS A 74 39.10 -8.88 12.67
CA LYS A 74 40.42 -8.25 12.79
C LYS A 74 41.38 -9.19 13.49
N VAL A 75 42.52 -9.48 12.88
CA VAL A 75 43.54 -10.39 13.40
C VAL A 75 44.93 -9.78 13.29
N ASP A 76 45.85 -10.21 14.14
CA ASP A 76 47.28 -10.03 13.87
C ASP A 76 47.70 -10.95 12.72
N GLN A 77 48.96 -10.87 12.31
CA GLN A 77 49.53 -11.72 11.28
C GLN A 77 49.33 -13.22 11.59
N ASP A 78 48.86 -14.01 10.61
CA ASP A 78 48.65 -15.45 10.75
C ASP A 78 50.02 -16.17 10.80
N PRO A 79 50.39 -16.79 11.93
CA PRO A 79 51.73 -17.35 12.10
C PRO A 79 51.91 -18.70 11.37
N ARG A 80 50.87 -19.21 10.70
CA ARG A 80 50.88 -20.55 10.09
C ARG A 80 51.13 -20.51 8.58
N ILE A 81 51.01 -19.35 7.95
CA ILE A 81 51.04 -19.20 6.49
C ILE A 81 52.05 -18.11 6.15
N LEU A 82 52.86 -18.35 5.12
CA LEU A 82 53.76 -17.36 4.53
C LEU A 82 53.53 -17.33 3.02
N MET A 83 53.39 -16.13 2.46
CA MET A 83 53.41 -15.92 1.01
C MET A 83 54.81 -15.52 0.57
N VAL A 84 55.32 -16.23 -0.42
CA VAL A 84 56.58 -15.93 -1.11
C VAL A 84 56.24 -15.50 -2.53
N VAL A 85 56.47 -14.24 -2.85
CA VAL A 85 55.93 -13.64 -4.08
C VAL A 85 57.01 -13.21 -5.05
N TYR A 86 56.74 -13.37 -6.33
CA TYR A 86 57.42 -12.59 -7.36
C TYR A 86 56.87 -11.17 -7.33
N THR A 87 57.70 -10.18 -7.04
CA THR A 87 57.32 -8.77 -7.08
C THR A 87 57.72 -8.16 -8.43
N ASP A 88 57.21 -6.97 -8.76
CA ASP A 88 57.67 -6.26 -9.96
C ASP A 88 59.19 -5.98 -9.93
N ASP A 89 59.78 -5.75 -8.75
CA ASP A 89 61.23 -5.59 -8.59
C ASP A 89 61.98 -6.89 -8.97
N THR A 90 61.50 -8.06 -8.52
CA THR A 90 62.04 -9.37 -8.95
C THR A 90 62.04 -9.52 -10.47
N LEU A 91 60.96 -9.10 -11.13
CA LEU A 91 60.83 -9.21 -12.59
C LEU A 91 61.75 -8.23 -13.32
N ILE A 92 61.97 -7.04 -12.77
CA ILE A 92 62.92 -6.05 -13.30
C ILE A 92 64.35 -6.59 -13.21
N ASP A 93 64.72 -7.15 -12.06
CA ASP A 93 66.08 -7.65 -11.82
C ASP A 93 66.41 -8.89 -12.66
N THR A 94 65.42 -9.76 -12.90
CA THR A 94 65.57 -10.95 -13.77
C THR A 94 65.42 -10.64 -15.26
N GLY A 95 64.73 -9.56 -15.61
CA GLY A 95 64.32 -9.26 -16.98
C GLY A 95 63.25 -10.20 -17.54
N GLN A 96 62.60 -11.02 -16.70
CA GLN A 96 61.57 -11.99 -17.10
C GLN A 96 60.25 -11.70 -16.39
N ARG A 97 59.19 -11.38 -17.14
CA ARG A 97 57.85 -11.08 -16.59
C ARG A 97 56.86 -12.24 -16.72
N SER A 98 56.79 -12.83 -17.91
CA SER A 98 55.96 -13.98 -18.19
C SER A 98 56.53 -14.73 -19.39
N PRO A 99 56.87 -16.02 -19.25
CA PRO A 99 56.86 -16.79 -18.01
C PRO A 99 57.93 -16.32 -17.00
N VAL A 100 57.76 -16.65 -15.71
CA VAL A 100 58.69 -16.24 -14.64
C VAL A 100 60.00 -17.05 -14.66
N ASP A 101 61.07 -16.49 -14.12
CA ASP A 101 62.39 -17.13 -14.02
C ASP A 101 62.33 -18.42 -13.19
N ARG A 102 62.65 -19.56 -13.81
CA ARG A 102 62.57 -20.88 -13.18
C ARG A 102 63.78 -21.20 -12.34
N THR A 103 64.92 -20.58 -12.62
CA THR A 103 66.14 -20.72 -11.82
C THR A 103 65.95 -20.13 -10.43
N ILE A 104 65.35 -18.95 -10.32
CA ILE A 104 64.98 -18.33 -9.04
C ILE A 104 64.02 -19.25 -8.28
N LEU A 105 62.98 -19.77 -8.94
CA LEU A 105 62.03 -20.67 -8.28
C LEU A 105 62.71 -21.95 -7.79
N ALA A 106 63.57 -22.57 -8.62
CA ALA A 106 64.26 -23.80 -8.29
C ALA A 106 65.17 -23.63 -7.05
N ASN A 107 65.90 -22.51 -6.99
CA ASN A 107 66.76 -22.16 -5.86
C ASN A 107 65.93 -21.88 -4.60
N ALA A 108 64.87 -21.08 -4.72
CA ALA A 108 63.96 -20.78 -3.61
C ALA A 108 63.32 -22.04 -3.04
N LEU A 109 62.80 -22.94 -3.90
CA LEU A 109 62.22 -24.21 -3.48
C LEU A 109 63.22 -25.09 -2.74
N THR A 110 64.44 -25.22 -3.27
CA THR A 110 65.51 -26.02 -2.64
C THR A 110 65.86 -25.50 -1.25
N ASN A 111 65.90 -24.17 -1.07
CA ASN A 111 66.20 -23.54 0.21
C ASN A 111 65.01 -23.67 1.18
N ILE A 112 63.79 -23.39 0.73
CA ILE A 112 62.56 -23.52 1.53
C ILE A 112 62.37 -24.97 2.03
N ASP A 113 62.69 -25.97 1.20
CA ASP A 113 62.61 -27.39 1.58
C ASP A 113 63.52 -27.72 2.77
N ARG A 114 64.72 -27.13 2.81
CA ARG A 114 65.70 -27.32 3.90
C ARG A 114 65.30 -26.59 5.18
N MET A 115 64.48 -25.54 5.09
CA MET A 115 64.04 -24.74 6.23
C MET A 115 62.91 -25.40 7.04
N GLY A 116 62.36 -26.51 6.55
CA GLY A 116 61.32 -27.27 7.26
C GLY A 116 59.93 -26.66 7.13
N ALA A 117 59.59 -26.19 5.92
CA ALA A 117 58.21 -25.88 5.55
C ALA A 117 57.28 -27.08 5.81
N LYS A 118 56.03 -26.81 6.15
CA LYS A 118 55.02 -27.87 6.42
C LYS A 118 54.40 -28.42 5.14
N SER A 119 54.09 -27.53 4.21
CA SER A 119 53.75 -27.83 2.82
C SER A 119 53.97 -26.60 1.96
N ILE A 120 54.18 -26.80 0.66
CA ILE A 120 54.42 -25.75 -0.34
C ILE A 120 53.32 -25.84 -1.39
N GLY A 121 52.72 -24.71 -1.73
CA GLY A 121 51.79 -24.55 -2.85
C GLY A 121 52.34 -23.54 -3.82
N ILE A 122 52.34 -23.87 -5.10
CA ILE A 122 52.88 -23.03 -6.17
C ILE A 122 51.71 -22.64 -7.08
N ASP A 123 51.35 -21.37 -7.05
CA ASP A 123 50.28 -20.73 -7.82
C ASP A 123 50.84 -20.10 -9.11
N ILE A 124 51.58 -20.91 -9.88
CA ILE A 124 52.24 -20.52 -11.12
C ILE A 124 52.08 -21.65 -12.12
N LEU A 125 51.51 -21.36 -13.29
CA LEU A 125 51.34 -22.34 -14.36
C LEU A 125 52.64 -22.46 -15.17
N PHE A 126 53.13 -23.69 -15.34
CA PHE A 126 54.27 -24.01 -16.20
C PHE A 126 53.76 -24.54 -17.53
N ASP A 127 53.22 -23.65 -18.36
CA ASP A 127 52.41 -23.96 -19.53
C ASP A 127 53.12 -23.69 -20.87
N GLN A 128 54.38 -23.24 -20.82
CA GLN A 128 55.24 -23.00 -21.98
C GLN A 128 56.70 -23.35 -21.64
N PRO A 129 57.52 -23.78 -22.63
CA PRO A 129 58.91 -24.18 -22.41
C PRO A 129 59.83 -22.98 -22.10
N GLN A 130 60.89 -23.24 -21.34
CA GLN A 130 62.02 -22.30 -21.10
C GLN A 130 63.32 -23.09 -20.98
N ASP A 131 64.44 -22.42 -21.24
CA ASP A 131 65.78 -23.02 -21.24
C ASP A 131 66.20 -23.55 -19.85
N ASP A 132 65.65 -22.98 -18.78
CA ASP A 132 65.96 -23.31 -17.39
C ASP A 132 64.99 -24.34 -16.76
N ASP A 133 64.14 -24.99 -17.57
CA ASP A 133 63.17 -26.01 -17.14
C ASP A 133 63.80 -27.13 -16.31
N GLU A 134 64.96 -27.64 -16.74
CA GLU A 134 65.59 -28.80 -16.11
C GLU A 134 66.05 -28.50 -14.67
N ALA A 135 66.41 -27.25 -14.36
CA ALA A 135 66.75 -26.86 -13.00
C ALA A 135 65.52 -26.97 -12.08
N LEU A 136 64.39 -26.42 -12.51
CA LEU A 136 63.13 -26.49 -11.78
C LEU A 136 62.59 -27.92 -11.68
N LYS A 137 62.60 -28.70 -12.77
CA LYS A 137 62.20 -30.12 -12.74
C LYS A 137 63.05 -30.92 -11.77
N THR A 138 64.36 -30.64 -11.68
CA THR A 138 65.25 -31.31 -10.74
C THR A 138 64.93 -30.94 -9.29
N ALA A 139 64.70 -29.65 -9.00
CA ALA A 139 64.27 -29.21 -7.68
C ALA A 139 62.93 -29.85 -7.27
N LEU A 140 61.91 -29.79 -8.12
CA LEU A 140 60.59 -30.35 -7.87
C LEU A 140 60.59 -31.87 -7.65
N ARG A 141 61.42 -32.62 -8.38
CA ARG A 141 61.60 -34.06 -8.15
C ARG A 141 62.32 -34.37 -6.84
N GLY A 142 63.19 -33.47 -6.38
CA GLY A 142 63.99 -33.62 -5.16
C GLY A 142 63.30 -33.24 -3.85
N MET A 143 62.14 -32.59 -3.91
CA MET A 143 61.42 -32.06 -2.74
C MET A 143 61.12 -33.13 -1.69
N GLN A 144 61.42 -32.83 -0.42
CA GLN A 144 61.04 -33.66 0.73
C GLN A 144 59.73 -33.18 1.39
N THR A 145 59.48 -31.88 1.32
CA THR A 145 58.26 -31.22 1.76
C THR A 145 57.13 -31.48 0.76
N PRO A 146 55.91 -31.80 1.22
CA PRO A 146 54.74 -31.92 0.34
C PRO A 146 54.53 -30.64 -0.48
N THR A 147 54.71 -30.74 -1.80
CA THR A 147 54.72 -29.64 -2.75
C THR A 147 53.59 -29.81 -3.75
N HIS A 148 52.81 -28.74 -3.96
CA HIS A 148 51.60 -28.76 -4.77
C HIS A 148 51.74 -27.76 -5.90
N VAL A 149 51.75 -28.24 -7.14
CA VAL A 149 52.01 -27.43 -8.34
C VAL A 149 50.70 -27.09 -9.05
N ALA A 150 50.49 -25.83 -9.41
CA ALA A 150 49.29 -25.37 -10.09
C ALA A 150 48.94 -26.19 -11.34
N TYR A 151 47.65 -26.49 -11.46
CA TYR A 151 47.04 -27.11 -12.63
C TYR A 151 45.79 -26.33 -13.02
N ALA A 152 45.67 -26.05 -14.31
CA ALA A 152 44.49 -25.50 -14.95
C ALA A 152 44.15 -26.35 -16.19
N SER A 153 42.87 -26.46 -16.51
CA SER A 153 42.39 -27.12 -17.72
C SER A 153 41.61 -26.13 -18.58
N ASN A 154 41.83 -26.15 -19.89
CA ASN A 154 41.11 -25.36 -20.88
C ASN A 154 39.60 -25.61 -20.83
N ALA A 155 39.15 -26.82 -20.48
CA ALA A 155 37.74 -27.15 -20.36
C ALA A 155 37.03 -26.38 -19.22
N THR A 156 37.78 -25.99 -18.18
CA THR A 156 37.25 -25.30 -17.01
C THR A 156 37.69 -23.84 -16.91
N ASN A 157 38.71 -23.44 -17.66
CA ASN A 157 39.30 -22.11 -17.64
C ASN A 157 39.89 -21.75 -19.02
N ASN A 158 39.02 -21.65 -20.03
CA ASN A 158 39.41 -21.39 -21.43
C ASN A 158 39.98 -19.98 -21.66
N GLU A 159 39.70 -19.04 -20.75
CA GLU A 159 40.25 -17.68 -20.77
C GLU A 159 41.69 -17.63 -20.25
N ALA A 160 42.07 -18.53 -19.33
CA ALA A 160 43.41 -18.53 -18.71
C ALA A 160 44.42 -19.48 -19.39
N ILE A 161 43.99 -20.60 -19.98
CA ILE A 161 44.90 -21.58 -20.58
C ILE A 161 44.40 -22.10 -21.93
N GLN A 162 45.25 -22.09 -22.96
CA GLN A 162 44.96 -22.65 -24.28
C GLN A 162 45.22 -24.16 -24.34
N PHE A 163 44.70 -24.84 -25.36
CA PHE A 163 44.87 -26.29 -25.51
C PHE A 163 46.35 -26.73 -25.54
N ARG A 164 47.21 -26.07 -26.33
CA ARG A 164 48.65 -26.43 -26.39
C ARG A 164 49.39 -26.15 -25.07
N GLN A 165 49.00 -25.07 -24.39
CA GLN A 165 49.53 -24.72 -23.07
C GLN A 165 49.17 -25.80 -22.04
N GLN A 166 47.93 -26.30 -22.09
CA GLN A 166 47.50 -27.43 -21.26
C GLN A 166 48.30 -28.71 -21.59
N GLU A 167 48.51 -29.04 -22.87
CA GLU A 167 49.31 -30.21 -23.26
C GLU A 167 50.74 -30.14 -22.70
N PHE A 168 51.38 -28.98 -22.78
CA PHE A 168 52.70 -28.76 -22.20
C PHE A 168 52.68 -28.87 -20.67
N LEU A 169 51.72 -28.22 -20.01
CA LEU A 169 51.55 -28.27 -18.55
C LEU A 169 51.36 -29.70 -18.05
N GLU A 170 50.56 -30.51 -18.75
CA GLU A 170 50.33 -31.92 -18.40
C GLU A 170 51.59 -32.76 -18.55
N GLN A 171 52.40 -32.51 -19.59
CA GLN A 171 53.71 -33.17 -19.76
C GLN A 171 54.69 -32.74 -18.67
N PHE A 172 54.80 -31.43 -18.40
CA PHE A 172 55.65 -30.89 -17.34
C PHE A 172 55.29 -31.49 -15.98
N LEU A 173 54.00 -31.51 -15.64
CA LEU A 173 53.52 -32.09 -14.37
C LEU A 173 53.80 -33.59 -14.29
N LYS A 174 53.66 -34.33 -15.39
CA LYS A 174 53.99 -35.76 -15.43
C LYS A 174 55.47 -36.02 -15.16
N ASP A 175 56.37 -35.15 -15.62
CA ASP A 175 57.81 -35.27 -15.39
C ASP A 175 58.21 -35.00 -13.92
N VAL A 176 57.52 -34.09 -13.24
CA VAL A 176 57.87 -33.65 -11.89
C VAL A 176 57.07 -34.31 -10.77
N THR A 177 55.99 -35.02 -11.11
CA THR A 177 55.13 -35.67 -10.10
C THR A 177 55.88 -36.77 -9.37
N THR A 178 55.87 -36.69 -8.03
CA THR A 178 56.46 -37.68 -7.11
C THR A 178 55.49 -37.96 -5.96
N ASP A 179 55.91 -38.76 -4.99
CA ASP A 179 55.13 -38.94 -3.76
C ASP A 179 54.94 -37.64 -2.97
N LYS A 180 55.89 -36.70 -3.10
CA LYS A 180 55.90 -35.40 -2.42
C LYS A 180 55.42 -34.26 -3.30
N THR A 181 55.61 -34.34 -4.60
CA THR A 181 55.24 -33.28 -5.55
C THR A 181 54.02 -33.71 -6.35
N ARG A 182 52.90 -32.99 -6.22
CA ARG A 182 51.62 -33.37 -6.84
C ARG A 182 50.95 -32.16 -7.50
N PRO A 183 50.14 -32.36 -8.55
CA PRO A 183 49.36 -31.28 -9.12
C PRO A 183 48.22 -30.85 -8.19
N THR A 184 47.82 -29.58 -8.27
CA THR A 184 46.72 -29.00 -7.50
C THR A 184 45.95 -27.96 -8.31
N SER A 185 44.64 -27.85 -8.12
CA SER A 185 43.86 -26.82 -8.81
C SER A 185 43.99 -25.46 -8.11
N ILE A 186 44.34 -24.42 -8.87
CA ILE A 186 44.37 -23.02 -8.42
C ILE A 186 43.10 -22.26 -8.82
N ARG A 187 42.02 -23.01 -9.07
CA ARG A 187 40.78 -22.41 -9.52
C ARG A 187 40.19 -21.54 -8.41
N LEU A 188 40.04 -20.26 -8.70
CA LEU A 188 39.15 -19.35 -7.99
C LEU A 188 37.88 -19.15 -8.83
N VAL A 189 36.79 -18.77 -8.16
CA VAL A 189 35.52 -18.45 -8.83
C VAL A 189 35.05 -17.09 -8.36
N THR A 190 34.57 -16.30 -9.31
CA THR A 190 33.91 -15.04 -9.08
C THR A 190 32.41 -15.19 -9.33
N ASP A 191 31.61 -14.41 -8.62
CA ASP A 191 30.19 -14.29 -8.93
C ASP A 191 30.01 -13.49 -10.25
N SER A 192 28.77 -13.36 -10.74
CA SER A 192 28.46 -12.69 -12.01
C SER A 192 28.92 -11.23 -12.09
N ASP A 193 29.24 -10.62 -10.96
CA ASP A 193 29.73 -9.26 -10.82
C ASP A 193 31.25 -9.18 -10.59
N GLY A 194 31.99 -10.27 -10.80
CA GLY A 194 33.45 -10.29 -10.76
C GLY A 194 34.07 -10.44 -9.37
N VAL A 195 33.26 -10.57 -8.31
CA VAL A 195 33.77 -10.64 -6.93
C VAL A 195 33.94 -12.08 -6.45
N ALA A 196 35.09 -12.38 -5.84
CA ALA A 196 35.38 -13.65 -5.20
C ALA A 196 34.74 -13.71 -3.80
N ARG A 197 33.56 -14.34 -3.69
CA ARG A 197 32.85 -14.51 -2.41
C ARG A 197 32.82 -15.95 -1.89
N ARG A 198 32.92 -16.92 -2.81
CA ARG A 198 32.57 -18.32 -2.55
C ARG A 198 33.77 -19.24 -2.69
N TRP A 199 33.79 -20.30 -1.89
CA TRP A 199 34.69 -21.41 -2.15
C TRP A 199 34.37 -22.05 -3.52
N PRO A 200 35.39 -22.32 -4.34
CA PRO A 200 35.20 -22.91 -5.66
C PRO A 200 34.66 -24.34 -5.57
N ASP A 201 33.89 -24.72 -6.58
CA ASP A 201 33.50 -26.12 -6.76
C ASP A 201 34.73 -26.97 -7.13
N GLN A 202 34.68 -28.26 -6.80
CA GLN A 202 35.73 -29.22 -7.12
C GLN A 202 35.22 -30.20 -8.18
N PRO A 203 35.45 -29.94 -9.48
CA PRO A 203 35.19 -30.92 -10.53
C PRO A 203 35.98 -32.21 -10.28
N LYS A 204 35.36 -33.36 -10.56
CA LYS A 204 35.98 -34.69 -10.33
C LYS A 204 37.21 -34.95 -11.20
N ASN A 205 37.31 -34.26 -12.33
CA ASN A 205 38.39 -34.37 -13.30
C ASN A 205 39.57 -33.42 -13.01
N LEU A 206 39.46 -32.55 -12.00
CA LEU A 206 40.57 -31.68 -11.59
C LEU A 206 41.24 -32.21 -10.32
N PRO A 207 42.56 -32.01 -10.16
CA PRO A 207 43.24 -32.20 -8.88
C PRO A 207 42.58 -31.37 -7.76
N PRO A 208 42.72 -31.77 -6.48
CA PRO A 208 42.16 -31.00 -5.37
C PRO A 208 42.60 -29.54 -5.40
N ILE A 209 41.70 -28.62 -5.00
CA ILE A 209 42.01 -27.20 -4.84
C ILE A 209 43.23 -27.04 -3.91
N MET A 210 44.14 -26.12 -4.23
CA MET A 210 45.44 -25.89 -3.56
C MET A 210 45.35 -25.99 -2.05
N VAL A 211 44.43 -25.23 -1.46
CA VAL A 211 44.23 -25.18 -0.02
C VAL A 211 43.90 -26.55 0.58
N ARG A 212 43.05 -27.36 -0.08
CA ARG A 212 42.67 -28.70 0.37
C ARG A 212 43.79 -29.71 0.17
N ALA A 213 44.60 -29.55 -0.88
CA ALA A 213 45.73 -30.45 -1.17
C ALA A 213 46.87 -30.27 -0.16
N MET A 214 47.15 -29.02 0.20
CA MET A 214 48.23 -28.64 1.11
C MET A 214 47.98 -28.96 2.58
N THR A 215 46.75 -29.27 2.97
CA THR A 215 46.36 -29.58 4.35
C THR A 215 45.90 -31.02 4.52
N PRO A 216 45.98 -31.58 5.74
CA PRO A 216 45.37 -32.87 6.02
C PRO A 216 43.87 -32.86 5.65
N PRO A 217 43.32 -33.96 5.12
CA PRO A 217 41.91 -34.03 4.73
C PRO A 217 40.98 -33.64 5.88
N ASP A 218 40.11 -32.66 5.64
CA ASP A 218 39.06 -32.24 6.58
C ASP A 218 37.69 -32.49 5.96
N ALA A 219 36.93 -33.43 6.54
CA ALA A 219 35.60 -33.81 6.07
C ALA A 219 34.61 -32.63 6.08
N SER A 220 34.83 -31.63 6.94
CA SER A 220 33.96 -30.45 7.01
C SER A 220 34.16 -29.50 5.81
N PHE A 221 35.33 -29.50 5.17
CA PHE A 221 35.64 -28.65 4.01
C PHE A 221 35.68 -29.40 2.68
N ALA A 222 35.58 -30.73 2.67
CA ALA A 222 35.67 -31.55 1.45
C ALA A 222 34.74 -31.08 0.31
N ASP A 223 33.49 -30.74 0.65
CA ASP A 223 32.46 -30.28 -0.30
C ASP A 223 31.95 -28.86 0.02
N TYR A 224 32.67 -28.09 0.82
CA TYR A 224 32.25 -26.75 1.21
C TYR A 224 32.29 -25.78 0.01
N ARG A 225 31.19 -25.05 -0.21
CA ARG A 225 30.99 -24.08 -1.31
C ARG A 225 30.40 -22.74 -0.81
N GLY A 226 30.46 -22.51 0.50
CA GLY A 226 29.91 -21.30 1.12
C GLY A 226 30.85 -20.12 1.04
N ALA A 227 30.56 -19.10 1.86
CA ALA A 227 31.37 -17.89 1.97
C ALA A 227 32.84 -18.15 2.32
N ILE A 228 33.73 -17.42 1.65
CA ILE A 228 35.13 -17.20 2.08
C ILE A 228 35.12 -16.21 3.24
N ARG A 229 35.82 -16.53 4.33
CA ARG A 229 35.98 -15.66 5.51
C ARG A 229 37.25 -14.83 5.37
N PHE A 230 37.14 -13.68 4.70
CA PHE A 230 38.20 -12.68 4.66
C PHE A 230 38.41 -12.07 6.05
N ARG A 231 39.66 -11.70 6.34
CA ARG A 231 40.08 -11.12 7.61
C ARG A 231 40.72 -9.77 7.35
N LEU A 232 40.63 -8.88 8.33
CA LEU A 232 41.29 -7.57 8.28
C LEU A 232 42.51 -7.58 9.22
N PRO A 233 43.58 -6.84 8.89
CA PRO A 233 44.69 -6.70 9.80
C PRO A 233 44.32 -5.81 11.00
N LEU A 234 44.92 -6.06 12.15
CA LEU A 234 44.77 -5.22 13.35
C LEU A 234 45.39 -3.83 13.16
N SER A 235 46.45 -3.75 12.36
CA SER A 235 47.19 -2.52 12.07
C SER A 235 47.62 -2.48 10.61
N SER A 236 47.72 -1.29 10.03
CA SER A 236 48.03 -1.13 8.59
C SER A 236 49.48 -1.48 8.23
N ASP A 237 50.37 -1.55 9.21
CA ASP A 237 51.79 -1.91 9.05
C ASP A 237 52.04 -3.43 9.02
N ARG A 238 51.03 -4.24 9.36
CA ARG A 238 51.15 -5.70 9.44
C ARG A 238 50.03 -6.37 8.67
N PRO A 239 50.30 -6.94 7.48
CA PRO A 239 49.28 -7.65 6.71
C PRO A 239 48.81 -8.90 7.46
N VAL A 240 47.59 -9.36 7.15
CA VAL A 240 47.01 -10.59 7.73
C VAL A 240 47.91 -11.80 7.45
N ILE A 241 48.46 -11.86 6.25
CA ILE A 241 49.39 -12.93 5.84
C ILE A 241 50.72 -12.26 5.52
N ASN A 242 51.81 -12.75 6.10
CA ASN A 242 53.13 -12.21 5.78
C ASN A 242 53.47 -12.47 4.31
N LYS A 243 54.10 -11.49 3.67
CA LYS A 243 54.43 -11.53 2.24
C LYS A 243 55.89 -11.10 2.07
N LEU A 244 56.71 -11.99 1.54
CA LEU A 244 58.14 -11.79 1.35
C LEU A 244 58.54 -12.02 -0.11
N PRO A 245 59.43 -11.19 -0.70
CA PRO A 245 59.94 -11.41 -2.06
C PRO A 245 60.67 -12.74 -2.21
N ILE A 246 60.51 -13.40 -3.36
CA ILE A 246 61.13 -14.70 -3.64
C ILE A 246 62.66 -14.64 -3.70
N ASP A 247 63.24 -13.49 -4.04
CA ASP A 247 64.69 -13.26 -4.11
C ASP A 247 65.39 -13.58 -2.78
N LEU A 248 64.73 -13.26 -1.65
CA LEU A 248 65.24 -13.55 -0.31
C LEU A 248 65.40 -15.04 -0.04
N PHE A 249 64.68 -15.88 -0.77
CA PHE A 249 64.73 -17.34 -0.64
C PHE A 249 65.62 -17.98 -1.70
N ALA A 250 65.80 -17.33 -2.85
CA ALA A 250 66.65 -17.85 -3.93
C ALA A 250 68.15 -17.69 -3.61
N ASP A 251 68.56 -16.56 -3.02
CA ASP A 251 69.94 -16.33 -2.59
C ASP A 251 70.25 -17.07 -1.25
N PRO A 252 71.21 -18.00 -1.20
CA PRO A 252 71.54 -18.75 0.01
C PRO A 252 71.93 -17.88 1.22
N ALA A 253 72.58 -16.72 1.00
CA ALA A 253 72.98 -15.85 2.09
C ALA A 253 71.76 -15.16 2.73
N SER A 254 70.86 -14.63 1.90
CA SER A 254 69.59 -14.03 2.35
C SER A 254 68.64 -15.07 2.97
N ALA A 255 68.62 -16.28 2.41
CA ALA A 255 67.77 -17.38 2.81
C ALA A 255 67.95 -17.78 4.29
N GLU A 256 69.18 -17.72 4.81
CA GLU A 256 69.47 -18.07 6.21
C GLU A 256 68.77 -17.14 7.21
N PHE A 257 68.61 -15.85 6.86
CA PHE A 257 67.94 -14.86 7.71
C PHE A 257 66.43 -15.06 7.77
N VAL A 258 65.81 -15.57 6.69
CA VAL A 258 64.36 -15.81 6.61
C VAL A 258 63.96 -17.24 6.97
N ALA A 259 64.91 -18.12 7.32
CA ALA A 259 64.63 -19.51 7.67
C ALA A 259 63.63 -19.66 8.84
N SER A 260 63.65 -18.71 9.80
CA SER A 260 62.71 -18.70 10.92
C SER A 260 61.27 -18.39 10.51
N GLU A 261 61.05 -17.71 9.38
CA GLU A 261 59.74 -17.41 8.83
C GLU A 261 59.11 -18.62 8.12
N VAL A 262 59.93 -19.57 7.65
CA VAL A 262 59.46 -20.75 6.90
C VAL A 262 59.12 -21.92 7.80
N LYS A 263 59.92 -22.13 8.86
CA LYS A 263 59.88 -23.34 9.68
C LYS A 263 58.48 -23.62 10.24
N GLY A 264 57.91 -24.77 9.86
CA GLY A 264 56.61 -25.24 10.33
C GLY A 264 55.39 -24.53 9.72
N ARG A 265 55.59 -23.56 8.81
CA ARG A 265 54.51 -22.83 8.13
C ARG A 265 54.15 -23.47 6.80
N HIS A 266 52.94 -23.19 6.33
CA HIS A 266 52.48 -23.47 4.98
C HIS A 266 52.95 -22.34 4.06
N ILE A 267 53.66 -22.68 2.99
CA ILE A 267 54.27 -21.71 2.08
C ILE A 267 53.46 -21.65 0.79
N LEU A 268 52.98 -20.47 0.44
CA LEU A 268 52.28 -20.19 -0.81
C LEU A 268 53.20 -19.37 -1.70
N ILE A 269 53.50 -19.85 -2.90
CA ILE A 269 54.40 -19.21 -3.85
C ILE A 269 53.59 -18.76 -5.06
N GLY A 270 53.67 -17.50 -5.45
CA GLY A 270 52.89 -16.97 -6.57
C GLY A 270 53.35 -15.60 -7.05
N GLY A 271 52.61 -15.02 -7.99
CA GLY A 271 52.87 -13.67 -8.51
C GLY A 271 52.17 -12.60 -7.68
N ASP A 272 52.86 -11.50 -7.43
CA ASP A 272 52.29 -10.25 -6.94
C ASP A 272 52.57 -9.14 -7.95
N PHE A 273 51.74 -9.07 -8.99
CA PHE A 273 51.93 -8.16 -10.11
C PHE A 273 50.81 -7.13 -10.13
N VAL A 274 51.10 -5.91 -10.60
CA VAL A 274 50.11 -4.82 -10.60
C VAL A 274 48.84 -5.17 -11.38
N ASP A 275 48.92 -5.91 -12.49
CA ASP A 275 47.82 -6.14 -13.45
C ASP A 275 47.48 -7.62 -13.71
N PHE A 276 47.85 -8.55 -12.81
CA PHE A 276 47.64 -9.99 -13.05
C PHE A 276 47.08 -10.69 -11.82
N ASP A 277 46.10 -11.57 -12.04
CA ASP A 277 45.47 -12.43 -11.03
C ASP A 277 44.95 -11.68 -9.78
N LYS A 278 44.26 -10.56 -10.02
CA LYS A 278 43.65 -9.73 -8.97
C LYS A 278 42.13 -9.86 -8.99
N PHE A 279 41.55 -9.97 -7.79
CA PHE A 279 40.13 -10.20 -7.59
C PHE A 279 39.53 -9.10 -6.73
N ASP A 280 38.30 -8.70 -7.08
CA ASP A 280 37.45 -7.99 -6.15
C ASP A 280 37.00 -8.96 -5.06
N THR A 281 37.01 -8.51 -3.81
CA THR A 281 36.50 -9.24 -2.66
C THR A 281 35.47 -8.38 -1.92
N PRO A 282 34.69 -8.95 -1.00
CA PRO A 282 33.83 -8.15 -0.13
C PRO A 282 34.56 -7.01 0.60
N LEU A 283 35.86 -7.18 0.91
CA LEU A 283 36.67 -6.15 1.57
C LEU A 283 37.03 -5.01 0.60
N THR A 284 37.54 -5.36 -0.57
CA THR A 284 38.11 -4.37 -1.51
C THR A 284 37.01 -3.56 -2.20
N ARG A 285 35.83 -4.15 -2.44
CA ARG A 285 34.70 -3.46 -3.08
C ARG A 285 34.12 -2.31 -2.26
N ILE A 286 34.23 -2.37 -0.94
CA ILE A 286 33.75 -1.32 -0.02
C ILE A 286 34.87 -0.31 0.29
N GLY A 287 36.06 -0.55 -0.27
CA GLY A 287 37.31 0.11 0.09
C GLY A 287 37.89 -0.56 1.33
N ASP A 288 39.05 -1.21 1.19
CA ASP A 288 39.81 -1.63 2.36
C ASP A 288 40.29 -0.37 3.10
N VAL A 289 39.59 -0.03 4.17
CA VAL A 289 39.85 1.19 4.97
C VAL A 289 41.21 1.13 5.66
N VAL A 290 41.81 -0.07 5.78
CA VAL A 290 43.07 -0.29 6.48
C VAL A 290 44.26 -0.25 5.53
N THR A 291 44.19 -0.93 4.39
CA THR A 291 45.30 -1.02 3.42
C THR A 291 45.19 0.00 2.28
N GLY A 292 43.97 0.43 1.93
CA GLY A 292 43.71 1.29 0.76
C GLY A 292 43.74 0.54 -0.57
N GLU A 293 43.88 -0.79 -0.58
CA GLU A 293 43.91 -1.59 -1.81
C GLU A 293 42.51 -1.75 -2.43
N SER A 294 42.47 -1.69 -3.75
CA SER A 294 41.22 -1.84 -4.53
C SER A 294 40.95 -3.28 -4.97
N GLN A 295 41.95 -4.17 -4.96
CA GLN A 295 41.84 -5.57 -5.36
C GLN A 295 42.86 -6.43 -4.63
N MET A 296 42.55 -7.72 -4.42
CA MET A 296 43.39 -8.69 -3.70
C MET A 296 43.98 -9.71 -4.69
N ILE A 297 45.25 -10.07 -4.55
CA ILE A 297 45.88 -11.10 -5.41
C ILE A 297 45.30 -12.49 -5.14
N GLY A 298 45.21 -13.35 -6.15
CA GLY A 298 44.63 -14.70 -6.03
C GLY A 298 45.32 -15.56 -4.96
N LEU A 299 46.64 -15.43 -4.86
CA LEU A 299 47.44 -16.08 -3.82
C LEU A 299 46.96 -15.74 -2.40
N GLU A 300 46.55 -14.49 -2.16
CA GLU A 300 46.05 -14.03 -0.87
C GLU A 300 44.62 -14.52 -0.61
N VAL A 301 43.78 -14.62 -1.64
CA VAL A 301 42.47 -15.29 -1.55
C VAL A 301 42.65 -16.74 -1.09
N HIS A 302 43.62 -17.47 -1.68
CA HIS A 302 43.99 -18.81 -1.24
C HIS A 302 44.49 -18.83 0.21
N ALA A 303 45.27 -17.84 0.63
CA ALA A 303 45.75 -17.73 2.01
C ALA A 303 44.60 -17.48 3.02
N HIS A 304 43.59 -16.68 2.67
CA HIS A 304 42.37 -16.52 3.48
C HIS A 304 41.53 -17.80 3.55
N MET A 305 41.39 -18.51 2.44
CA MET A 305 40.73 -19.82 2.41
C MET A 305 41.49 -20.84 3.29
N MET A 306 42.82 -20.86 3.23
CA MET A 306 43.68 -21.71 4.05
C MET A 306 43.51 -21.40 5.53
N SER A 307 43.59 -20.11 5.88
CA SER A 307 43.31 -19.58 7.20
C SER A 307 41.96 -20.06 7.76
N GLN A 308 40.91 -19.98 6.94
CA GLN A 308 39.57 -20.44 7.29
C GLN A 308 39.50 -21.96 7.53
N LEU A 309 40.15 -22.76 6.67
CA LEU A 309 40.21 -24.22 6.81
C LEU A 309 40.99 -24.63 8.07
N LEU A 310 42.14 -24.01 8.33
CA LEU A 310 42.98 -24.29 9.49
C LEU A 310 42.29 -23.92 10.81
N ASP A 311 41.44 -22.89 10.80
CA ASP A 311 40.59 -22.52 11.94
C ASP A 311 39.35 -23.41 12.10
N LYS A 312 39.04 -24.23 11.08
CA LYS A 312 37.77 -24.95 10.94
C LYS A 312 36.56 -24.01 11.01
N ASP A 313 36.72 -22.78 10.52
CA ASP A 313 35.70 -21.74 10.53
C ASP A 313 34.73 -21.95 9.36
N ARG A 314 33.81 -22.90 9.54
CA ARG A 314 32.74 -23.17 8.61
C ARG A 314 31.45 -22.48 9.08
N PRO A 315 31.03 -21.38 8.44
CA PRO A 315 29.80 -20.70 8.82
C PRO A 315 28.57 -21.58 8.54
N PHE A 316 27.57 -21.45 9.40
CA PHE A 316 26.32 -22.20 9.27
C PHE A 316 25.51 -21.65 8.09
N ALA A 317 25.26 -22.50 7.09
CA ALA A 317 24.41 -22.16 5.95
C ALA A 317 22.94 -22.44 6.26
N PHE A 318 22.05 -21.55 5.84
CA PHE A 318 20.61 -21.73 6.01
C PHE A 318 20.10 -22.90 5.16
N PRO A 319 19.41 -23.88 5.76
CA PRO A 319 18.79 -24.95 4.98
C PRO A 319 17.67 -24.38 4.09
N ASN A 320 17.44 -25.01 2.94
CA ASN A 320 16.49 -24.49 1.96
C ASN A 320 15.07 -24.25 2.52
N TRP A 321 14.61 -25.11 3.43
CA TRP A 321 13.28 -24.98 4.06
C TRP A 321 13.16 -23.72 4.92
N SER A 322 14.24 -23.26 5.57
CA SER A 322 14.19 -22.08 6.43
C SER A 322 14.09 -20.80 5.60
N LEU A 323 14.73 -20.77 4.42
CA LEU A 323 14.60 -19.67 3.48
C LEU A 323 13.15 -19.52 2.98
N TRP A 324 12.48 -20.63 2.70
CA TRP A 324 11.04 -20.63 2.38
C TRP A 324 10.19 -20.15 3.55
N ALA A 325 10.44 -20.66 4.77
CA ALA A 325 9.70 -20.26 5.96
C ALA A 325 9.81 -18.74 6.22
N MET A 326 11.01 -18.16 6.06
CA MET A 326 11.24 -16.72 6.17
C MET A 326 10.49 -15.95 5.07
N ALA A 327 10.55 -16.39 3.81
CA ALA A 327 9.82 -15.75 2.70
C ALA A 327 8.30 -15.72 2.96
N PHE A 328 7.72 -16.84 3.41
CA PHE A 328 6.31 -16.88 3.80
C PHE A 328 6.00 -15.96 4.97
N ALA A 329 6.80 -15.98 6.04
CA ALA A 329 6.58 -15.16 7.22
C ALA A 329 6.57 -13.65 6.88
N VAL A 330 7.50 -13.22 6.02
CA VAL A 330 7.61 -11.84 5.57
C VAL A 330 6.42 -11.41 4.71
N VAL A 331 5.99 -12.25 3.76
CA VAL A 331 4.80 -11.97 2.94
C VAL A 331 3.53 -11.93 3.80
N VAL A 332 3.37 -12.88 4.74
CA VAL A 332 2.26 -12.88 5.69
C VAL A 332 2.26 -11.61 6.54
N ALA A 333 3.42 -11.15 7.01
CA ALA A 333 3.52 -9.89 7.74
C ALA A 333 3.06 -8.68 6.89
N GLY A 334 3.38 -8.66 5.60
CA GLY A 334 2.89 -7.64 4.65
C GLY A 334 1.38 -7.67 4.50
N CYS A 335 0.79 -8.86 4.34
CA CYS A 335 -0.66 -9.06 4.27
C CYS A 335 -1.37 -8.60 5.55
N LEU A 336 -0.88 -9.02 6.72
CA LEU A 336 -1.46 -8.66 8.02
C LEU A 336 -1.40 -7.15 8.27
N THR A 337 -0.29 -6.52 7.87
CA THR A 337 -0.12 -5.07 7.98
C THR A 337 -1.11 -4.33 7.06
N ALA A 338 -1.35 -4.84 5.85
CA ALA A 338 -2.27 -4.22 4.90
C ALA A 338 -3.74 -4.24 5.32
N ILE A 339 -4.18 -5.28 6.05
CA ILE A 339 -5.56 -5.41 6.53
C ILE A 339 -5.79 -4.83 7.93
N SER A 340 -4.73 -4.40 8.61
CA SER A 340 -4.80 -3.85 9.96
C SER A 340 -5.59 -2.53 9.97
N GLN A 341 -6.51 -2.41 10.93
CA GLN A 341 -7.31 -1.20 11.17
C GLN A 341 -6.77 -0.40 12.38
N ALA A 342 -5.51 -0.59 12.74
CA ALA A 342 -4.91 0.08 13.88
C ALA A 342 -4.82 1.60 13.69
N ARG A 343 -4.74 2.33 14.81
CA ARG A 343 -4.56 3.79 14.80
C ARG A 343 -3.27 4.16 14.06
N ALA A 344 -3.26 5.33 13.41
CA ALA A 344 -2.14 5.76 12.56
C ALA A 344 -0.76 5.68 13.23
N TRP A 345 -0.65 6.04 14.51
CA TRP A 345 0.60 5.95 15.26
C TRP A 345 1.07 4.51 15.51
N ILE A 346 0.14 3.58 15.77
CA ILE A 346 0.44 2.14 15.93
C ILE A 346 0.91 1.57 14.59
N MET A 347 0.25 1.96 13.49
CA MET A 347 0.68 1.59 12.15
C MET A 347 2.07 2.12 11.83
N GLY A 348 2.38 3.36 12.22
CA GLY A 348 3.73 3.94 12.11
C GLY A 348 4.78 3.12 12.86
N LEU A 349 4.50 2.72 14.10
CA LEU A 349 5.40 1.87 14.89
C LEU A 349 5.57 0.46 14.28
N LEU A 350 4.49 -0.14 13.80
CA LEU A 350 4.54 -1.47 13.17
C LEU A 350 5.40 -1.44 11.90
N LEU A 351 5.17 -0.48 11.02
CA LEU A 351 5.96 -0.29 9.80
C LEU A 351 7.43 0.00 10.12
N GLY A 352 7.69 0.89 11.09
CA GLY A 352 9.04 1.19 11.56
C GLY A 352 9.76 -0.06 12.10
N SER A 353 9.06 -0.92 12.85
CA SER A 353 9.64 -2.17 13.38
C SER A 353 9.99 -3.17 12.28
N GLN A 354 9.19 -3.26 11.22
CA GLN A 354 9.44 -4.15 10.08
C GLN A 354 10.61 -3.65 9.22
N ILE A 355 10.68 -2.34 8.97
CA ILE A 355 11.84 -1.74 8.30
C ILE A 355 13.11 -1.98 9.11
N LEU A 356 13.04 -1.77 10.44
CA LEU A 356 14.17 -2.04 11.32
C LEU A 356 14.57 -3.53 11.29
N PHE A 357 13.61 -4.45 11.25
CA PHE A 357 13.86 -5.88 11.11
C PHE A 357 14.65 -6.19 9.83
N PHE A 358 14.22 -5.68 8.67
CA PHE A 358 14.93 -5.91 7.39
C PHE A 358 16.34 -5.32 7.39
N MET A 359 16.54 -4.17 8.05
CA MET A 359 17.83 -3.50 8.11
C MET A 359 18.82 -4.12 9.11
N THR A 360 18.34 -4.75 10.19
CA THR A 360 19.19 -5.18 11.31
C THR A 360 19.41 -6.69 11.38
N VAL A 361 18.39 -7.50 11.10
CA VAL A 361 18.49 -8.96 11.28
C VAL A 361 19.58 -9.59 10.41
N PRO A 362 19.74 -9.27 9.12
CA PRO A 362 20.85 -9.79 8.31
C PRO A 362 22.23 -9.47 8.91
N PHE A 363 22.41 -8.27 9.47
CA PHE A 363 23.66 -7.87 10.12
C PHE A 363 23.90 -8.64 11.43
N ILE A 364 22.87 -8.85 12.24
CA ILE A 364 22.95 -9.65 13.47
C ILE A 364 23.33 -11.10 13.12
N LEU A 365 22.72 -11.69 12.09
CA LEU A 365 23.04 -13.05 11.64
C LEU A 365 24.50 -13.16 11.17
N GLN A 366 24.98 -12.20 10.38
CA GLN A 366 26.39 -12.18 9.96
C GLN A 366 27.33 -12.08 11.16
N TYR A 367 27.05 -11.18 12.10
CA TYR A 367 27.84 -11.01 13.32
C TYR A 367 27.89 -12.28 14.18
N GLN A 368 26.79 -13.04 14.22
CA GLN A 368 26.71 -14.34 14.90
C GLN A 368 27.45 -15.48 14.15
N GLY A 369 28.05 -15.21 12.99
CA GLY A 369 28.83 -16.18 12.23
C GLY A 369 28.04 -17.02 11.24
N PHE A 370 26.76 -16.70 10.99
CA PHE A 370 25.99 -17.36 9.92
C PHE A 370 26.53 -17.00 8.53
N ASP A 371 26.32 -17.90 7.57
CA ASP A 371 26.56 -17.61 6.16
C ASP A 371 25.36 -16.86 5.58
N THR A 372 25.56 -15.57 5.27
CA THR A 372 24.51 -14.70 4.70
C THR A 372 24.66 -14.47 3.19
N LEU A 373 25.54 -15.20 2.50
CA LEU A 373 25.86 -15.06 1.06
C LEU A 373 24.75 -15.54 0.10
N GLY A 374 23.70 -16.15 0.63
CA GLY A 374 22.49 -16.50 -0.12
C GLY A 374 21.21 -16.08 0.61
N LEU A 375 21.32 -15.15 1.56
CA LEU A 375 20.18 -14.69 2.33
C LEU A 375 19.41 -13.63 1.51
N PRO A 376 18.13 -13.85 1.17
CA PRO A 376 17.36 -12.93 0.31
C PRO A 376 16.84 -11.73 1.11
N SER A 377 17.75 -10.98 1.75
CA SER A 377 17.47 -9.87 2.65
C SER A 377 16.74 -8.70 1.98
N PHE A 378 17.16 -8.33 0.76
CA PHE A 378 16.51 -7.30 -0.05
C PHE A 378 15.19 -7.82 -0.65
N GLY A 379 15.16 -9.10 -1.02
CA GLY A 379 13.98 -9.84 -1.46
C GLY A 379 12.87 -9.85 -0.43
N TRP A 380 13.20 -9.98 0.86
CA TRP A 380 12.23 -9.90 1.96
C TRP A 380 11.51 -8.55 1.97
N ALA A 381 12.24 -7.44 1.96
CA ALA A 381 11.64 -6.11 1.93
C ALA A 381 10.77 -5.89 0.68
N THR A 382 11.25 -6.36 -0.47
CA THR A 382 10.53 -6.24 -1.76
C THR A 382 9.26 -7.09 -1.79
N GLY A 383 9.34 -8.36 -1.40
CA GLY A 383 8.19 -9.26 -1.32
C GLY A 383 7.16 -8.81 -0.29
N TRP A 384 7.62 -8.30 0.86
CA TRP A 384 6.75 -7.66 1.85
C TRP A 384 5.99 -6.46 1.25
N LEU A 385 6.69 -5.58 0.52
CA LEU A 385 6.08 -4.40 -0.11
C LEU A 385 5.04 -4.77 -1.16
N LEU A 386 5.34 -5.78 -1.99
CA LEU A 386 4.39 -6.32 -2.98
C LEU A 386 3.14 -6.90 -2.31
N ALA A 387 3.31 -7.66 -1.22
CA ALA A 387 2.19 -8.19 -0.46
C ALA A 387 1.36 -7.08 0.20
N TYR A 388 2.01 -6.11 0.83
CA TYR A 388 1.37 -4.98 1.49
C TYR A 388 0.55 -4.14 0.50
N THR A 389 1.12 -3.80 -0.65
CA THR A 389 0.48 -2.98 -1.67
C THR A 389 -0.68 -3.70 -2.35
N SER A 390 -0.49 -4.98 -2.74
CA SER A 390 -1.53 -5.77 -3.41
C SER A 390 -2.75 -6.00 -2.52
N VAL A 391 -2.54 -6.45 -1.28
CA VAL A 391 -3.63 -6.68 -0.31
C VAL A 391 -4.27 -5.36 0.11
N GLY A 392 -3.47 -4.30 0.31
CA GLY A 392 -3.98 -2.98 0.66
C GLY A 392 -4.86 -2.39 -0.44
N ALA A 393 -4.49 -2.56 -1.71
CA ALA A 393 -5.32 -2.14 -2.84
C ALA A 393 -6.65 -2.92 -2.89
N ALA A 394 -6.60 -4.26 -2.72
CA ALA A 394 -7.80 -5.09 -2.67
C ALA A 394 -8.74 -4.66 -1.53
N ALA A 395 -8.19 -4.42 -0.32
CA ALA A 395 -8.96 -3.99 0.85
C ALA A 395 -9.65 -2.63 0.64
N ARG A 396 -8.95 -1.63 0.09
CA ARG A 396 -9.53 -0.29 -0.17
C ARG A 396 -10.68 -0.35 -1.17
N VAL A 397 -10.56 -1.19 -2.20
CA VAL A 397 -11.61 -1.35 -3.23
C VAL A 397 -12.88 -1.99 -2.67
N VAL A 398 -12.75 -2.91 -1.71
CA VAL A 398 -13.92 -3.47 -1.02
C VAL A 398 -14.59 -2.40 -0.15
N GLY A 399 -13.80 -1.60 0.58
CA GLY A 399 -14.32 -0.48 1.37
C GLY A 399 -15.05 0.58 0.54
N SER A 400 -14.54 0.91 -0.65
CA SER A 400 -15.17 1.92 -1.53
C SER A 400 -16.51 1.45 -2.09
N LYS A 401 -16.64 0.18 -2.48
CA LYS A 401 -17.92 -0.38 -2.95
C LYS A 401 -18.99 -0.36 -1.87
N GLN A 402 -18.64 -0.67 -0.62
CA GLN A 402 -19.60 -0.62 0.49
C GLN A 402 -20.09 0.81 0.74
N ARG A 403 -19.20 1.79 0.71
CA ARG A 403 -19.58 3.22 0.82
C ARG A 403 -20.47 3.66 -0.33
N ALA A 404 -20.13 3.31 -1.56
CA ALA A 404 -20.93 3.67 -2.73
C ALA A 404 -22.33 3.03 -2.71
N PHE A 405 -22.42 1.75 -2.29
CA PHE A 405 -23.70 1.09 -2.10
C PHE A 405 -24.55 1.77 -1.03
N ALA A 406 -23.95 2.11 0.12
CA ALA A 406 -24.64 2.82 1.18
C ALA A 406 -25.07 4.24 0.75
N GLN A 407 -24.24 4.96 -0.01
CA GLN A 407 -24.59 6.27 -0.60
C GLN A 407 -25.78 6.16 -1.55
N ASN A 408 -25.78 5.17 -2.45
CA ASN A 408 -26.86 4.98 -3.41
C ASN A 408 -28.16 4.53 -2.74
N ALA A 409 -28.09 3.73 -1.67
CA ALA A 409 -29.27 3.33 -0.91
C ALA A 409 -29.89 4.50 -0.15
N LEU A 410 -29.06 5.33 0.50
CA LEU A 410 -29.51 6.54 1.20
C LEU A 410 -29.99 7.64 0.25
N GLY A 411 -29.37 7.76 -0.93
CA GLY A 411 -29.70 8.76 -1.96
C GLY A 411 -31.11 8.64 -2.56
N LYS A 412 -31.83 7.54 -2.30
CA LYS A 412 -33.25 7.40 -2.65
C LYS A 412 -34.20 8.16 -1.72
N TYR A 413 -33.73 8.53 -0.53
CA TYR A 413 -34.56 9.14 0.51
C TYR A 413 -33.98 10.48 1.01
N LEU A 414 -32.71 10.76 0.70
CA LEU A 414 -31.99 11.94 1.19
C LEU A 414 -31.18 12.57 0.05
N PRO A 415 -31.03 13.91 0.04
CA PRO A 415 -30.09 14.57 -0.85
C PRO A 415 -28.67 13.99 -0.73
N ARG A 416 -27.92 13.96 -1.84
CA ARG A 416 -26.55 13.37 -1.88
C ARG A 416 -25.61 13.96 -0.83
N SER A 417 -25.73 15.26 -0.57
CA SER A 417 -24.95 15.98 0.46
C SER A 417 -25.24 15.44 1.87
N VAL A 418 -26.51 15.17 2.17
CA VAL A 418 -26.97 14.63 3.46
C VAL A 418 -26.53 13.17 3.62
N ALA A 419 -26.69 12.33 2.59
CA ALA A 419 -26.24 10.95 2.59
C ALA A 419 -24.71 10.82 2.78
N ALA A 420 -23.93 11.72 2.16
CA ALA A 420 -22.48 11.76 2.32
C ALA A 420 -22.05 12.15 3.74
N GLU A 421 -22.72 13.12 4.36
CA GLU A 421 -22.44 13.55 5.73
C GLU A 421 -22.81 12.46 6.75
N ILE A 422 -23.93 11.76 6.55
CA ILE A 422 -24.34 10.60 7.35
C ILE A 422 -23.30 9.48 7.32
N LEU A 423 -22.72 9.19 6.16
CA LEU A 423 -21.70 8.14 6.04
C LEU A 423 -20.34 8.53 6.59
N LYS A 424 -20.10 9.84 6.73
CA LYS A 424 -18.91 10.38 7.37
C LYS A 424 -19.03 10.31 8.89
N ASP A 425 -20.24 10.54 9.42
CA ASP A 425 -20.52 10.57 10.85
C ASP A 425 -21.89 9.92 11.16
N PRO A 426 -21.93 8.58 11.31
CA PRO A 426 -23.17 7.85 11.58
C PRO A 426 -23.84 8.24 12.90
N ASP A 427 -23.08 8.79 13.85
CA ASP A 427 -23.57 9.11 15.20
C ASP A 427 -24.52 10.33 15.19
N LYS A 428 -24.48 11.17 14.13
CA LYS A 428 -25.46 12.24 13.92
C LYS A 428 -26.90 11.73 13.69
N LEU A 429 -27.08 10.44 13.44
CA LEU A 429 -28.39 9.77 13.31
C LEU A 429 -28.81 9.02 14.57
N ALA A 430 -28.23 9.32 15.74
CA ALA A 430 -28.61 8.68 16.99
C ALA A 430 -30.14 8.69 17.21
N LEU A 431 -30.66 7.63 17.85
CA LEU A 431 -32.07 7.31 18.07
C LEU A 431 -32.86 8.32 18.93
N HIS A 432 -32.33 9.53 19.16
CA HIS A 432 -33.00 10.56 19.94
C HIS A 432 -33.64 11.60 19.00
N GLY A 433 -34.94 11.82 19.17
CA GLY A 433 -35.61 12.97 18.55
C GLY A 433 -35.11 14.27 19.18
N GLU A 434 -34.82 15.26 18.34
CA GLU A 434 -34.46 16.62 18.76
C GLU A 434 -35.54 17.61 18.32
N LYS A 435 -35.77 18.65 19.12
CA LYS A 435 -36.65 19.76 18.73
C LYS A 435 -35.92 20.64 17.74
N ARG A 436 -36.50 20.84 16.55
CA ARG A 436 -35.98 21.74 15.52
C ARG A 436 -37.09 22.54 14.89
N GLU A 437 -36.75 23.76 14.49
CA GLU A 437 -37.59 24.55 13.60
C GLU A 437 -37.39 24.05 12.16
N ILE A 438 -38.49 23.68 11.51
CA ILE A 438 -38.47 23.15 10.14
C ILE A 438 -39.56 23.79 9.29
N PHE A 439 -39.36 23.79 7.98
CA PHE A 439 -40.43 24.02 7.01
C PHE A 439 -41.03 22.67 6.63
N CYS A 440 -42.34 22.52 6.80
CA CYS A 440 -43.08 21.30 6.48
C CYS A 440 -43.88 21.52 5.21
N VAL A 441 -43.81 20.57 4.27
CA VAL A 441 -44.57 20.59 3.01
C VAL A 441 -45.40 19.31 2.91
N PHE A 442 -46.67 19.48 2.58
CA PHE A 442 -47.61 18.40 2.27
C PHE A 442 -48.23 18.65 0.90
N THR A 443 -48.35 17.61 0.09
CA THR A 443 -49.08 17.65 -1.18
C THR A 443 -50.28 16.69 -1.16
N ASP A 444 -51.23 16.89 -2.05
CA ASP A 444 -52.32 15.94 -2.34
C ASP A 444 -52.80 16.15 -3.78
N LEU A 445 -53.26 15.09 -4.44
CA LEU A 445 -53.78 15.16 -5.80
C LEU A 445 -55.31 15.18 -5.80
N GLU A 446 -55.89 16.27 -6.32
CA GLU A 446 -57.33 16.42 -6.34
C GLU A 446 -58.04 15.28 -7.08
N GLY A 447 -58.99 14.65 -6.37
CA GLY A 447 -59.85 13.63 -6.96
C GLY A 447 -59.15 12.29 -7.21
N PHE A 448 -57.95 12.07 -6.66
CA PHE A 448 -57.20 10.83 -6.85
C PHE A 448 -58.01 9.57 -6.52
N THR A 449 -58.76 9.55 -5.41
CA THR A 449 -59.63 8.40 -5.09
C THR A 449 -60.63 8.09 -6.20
N LYS A 450 -61.24 9.12 -6.81
CA LYS A 450 -62.18 8.91 -7.94
C LYS A 450 -61.44 8.40 -9.17
N LEU A 451 -60.22 8.88 -9.42
CA LEU A 451 -59.36 8.41 -10.50
C LEU A 451 -59.06 6.92 -10.32
N THR A 452 -58.66 6.47 -9.12
CA THR A 452 -58.33 5.05 -8.86
C THR A 452 -59.49 4.07 -9.07
N HIS A 453 -60.74 4.55 -8.99
CA HIS A 453 -61.92 3.74 -9.28
C HIS A 453 -62.26 3.67 -10.78
N ALA A 454 -61.69 4.55 -11.59
CA ALA A 454 -62.04 4.74 -13.01
C ALA A 454 -61.03 4.14 -13.99
N ILE A 455 -59.88 3.67 -13.51
CA ILE A 455 -58.81 3.08 -14.34
C ILE A 455 -58.32 1.75 -13.76
N GLU A 456 -57.71 0.91 -14.61
CA GLU A 456 -57.18 -0.40 -14.21
C GLU A 456 -56.05 -0.29 -13.16
N PRO A 457 -55.93 -1.23 -12.21
CA PRO A 457 -54.94 -1.16 -11.12
C PRO A 457 -53.49 -1.02 -11.59
N GLU A 458 -53.09 -1.67 -12.68
CA GLU A 458 -51.75 -1.55 -13.25
C GLU A 458 -51.45 -0.12 -13.73
N MET A 459 -52.45 0.54 -14.30
CA MET A 459 -52.35 1.94 -14.73
C MET A 459 -52.32 2.89 -13.53
N VAL A 460 -53.07 2.60 -12.45
CA VAL A 460 -52.99 3.37 -11.19
C VAL A 460 -51.56 3.36 -10.65
N ALA A 461 -50.93 2.17 -10.59
CA ALA A 461 -49.57 2.06 -10.06
C ALA A 461 -48.53 2.81 -10.91
N LEU A 462 -48.64 2.75 -12.24
CA LEU A 462 -47.75 3.49 -13.15
C LEU A 462 -47.90 5.01 -12.99
N LEU A 463 -49.14 5.51 -12.98
CA LEU A 463 -49.43 6.94 -12.83
C LEU A 463 -49.03 7.47 -11.45
N LEU A 464 -49.31 6.71 -10.39
CA LEU A 464 -48.95 7.10 -9.03
C LEU A 464 -47.43 7.16 -8.86
N ASN A 465 -46.69 6.17 -9.37
CA ASN A 465 -45.24 6.19 -9.29
C ASN A 465 -44.62 7.35 -10.09
N ASP A 466 -45.05 7.60 -11.33
CA ASP A 466 -44.56 8.76 -12.11
C ASP A 466 -44.85 10.09 -11.40
N TYR A 467 -46.04 10.24 -10.84
CA TYR A 467 -46.43 11.43 -10.09
C TYR A 467 -45.58 11.63 -8.82
N LEU A 468 -45.47 10.60 -7.98
CA LEU A 468 -44.69 10.66 -6.75
C LEU A 468 -43.19 10.87 -7.03
N ASP A 469 -42.65 10.25 -8.09
CA ASP A 469 -41.25 10.41 -8.49
C ASP A 469 -40.96 11.86 -8.92
N ARG A 470 -41.82 12.48 -9.73
CA ARG A 470 -41.68 13.90 -10.13
C ARG A 470 -41.65 14.84 -8.93
N LEU A 471 -42.55 14.62 -7.97
CA LEU A 471 -42.61 15.45 -6.76
C LEU A 471 -41.41 15.20 -5.84
N ALA A 472 -40.98 13.95 -5.68
CA ALA A 472 -39.80 13.60 -4.92
C ALA A 472 -38.52 14.21 -5.53
N ASP A 473 -38.39 14.23 -6.85
CA ASP A 473 -37.28 14.88 -7.55
C ASP A 473 -37.25 16.39 -7.24
N VAL A 474 -38.41 17.05 -7.20
CA VAL A 474 -38.50 18.46 -6.77
C VAL A 474 -38.05 18.62 -5.31
N VAL A 475 -38.50 17.77 -4.37
CA VAL A 475 -38.02 17.81 -2.96
C VAL A 475 -36.49 17.78 -2.93
N LEU A 476 -35.89 16.80 -3.60
CA LEU A 476 -34.45 16.58 -3.56
C LEU A 476 -33.66 17.69 -4.28
N GLN A 477 -34.18 18.21 -5.39
CA GLN A 477 -33.57 19.31 -6.15
C GLN A 477 -33.45 20.58 -5.30
N TYR A 478 -34.48 20.89 -4.50
CA TYR A 478 -34.48 22.03 -3.59
C TYR A 478 -33.91 21.70 -2.21
N GLY A 479 -33.22 20.57 -2.05
CA GLY A 479 -32.49 20.22 -0.83
C GLY A 479 -33.36 19.82 0.36
N GLY A 480 -34.61 19.43 0.12
CA GLY A 480 -35.52 18.93 1.16
C GLY A 480 -35.24 17.47 1.53
N THR A 481 -35.71 17.09 2.71
CA THR A 481 -35.73 15.71 3.18
C THR A 481 -37.11 15.11 2.92
N LEU A 482 -37.16 14.02 2.16
CA LEU A 482 -38.39 13.26 1.91
C LEU A 482 -38.73 12.44 3.16
N ASP A 483 -39.90 12.69 3.76
CA ASP A 483 -40.34 11.98 4.97
C ASP A 483 -41.03 10.66 4.60
N LYS A 484 -42.14 10.74 3.86
CA LYS A 484 -42.92 9.59 3.41
C LYS A 484 -43.90 9.95 2.30
N PHE A 485 -44.40 8.91 1.62
CA PHE A 485 -45.59 8.97 0.79
C PHE A 485 -46.81 8.52 1.59
N VAL A 486 -47.94 9.23 1.47
CA VAL A 486 -49.22 8.88 2.10
C VAL A 486 -50.30 8.83 1.03
N GLY A 487 -50.49 7.66 0.41
CA GLY A 487 -51.33 7.56 -0.79
C GLY A 487 -50.70 8.34 -1.95
N ASP A 488 -51.39 9.36 -2.44
CA ASP A 488 -50.95 10.33 -3.45
C ASP A 488 -50.26 11.58 -2.86
N ALA A 489 -50.13 11.66 -1.53
CA ALA A 489 -49.46 12.77 -0.88
C ALA A 489 -47.94 12.56 -0.75
N VAL A 490 -47.17 13.62 -1.01
CA VAL A 490 -45.75 13.74 -0.66
C VAL A 490 -45.61 14.56 0.60
N VAL A 491 -44.89 14.01 1.58
CA VAL A 491 -44.54 14.70 2.83
C VAL A 491 -43.05 14.94 2.86
N ALA A 492 -42.64 16.19 3.04
CA ALA A 492 -41.24 16.58 3.07
C ALA A 492 -40.98 17.73 4.06
N PHE A 493 -39.73 17.91 4.45
CA PHE A 493 -39.31 19.02 5.29
C PHE A 493 -37.91 19.56 5.00
N TRP A 494 -37.66 20.82 5.37
CA TRP A 494 -36.38 21.52 5.30
C TRP A 494 -35.96 21.99 6.70
N GLY A 495 -34.65 22.11 6.96
CA GLY A 495 -34.10 22.43 8.29
C GLY A 495 -33.55 21.22 9.07
N ALA A 496 -33.74 20.00 8.56
CA ALA A 496 -33.21 18.78 9.15
C ALA A 496 -32.94 17.69 8.10
N PRO A 497 -31.93 16.80 8.28
CA PRO A 497 -30.96 16.77 9.38
C PRO A 497 -29.92 17.89 9.31
N ILE A 498 -29.79 18.56 8.17
CA ILE A 498 -28.93 19.73 7.95
C ILE A 498 -29.84 20.93 7.69
N SER A 499 -29.57 22.05 8.34
CA SER A 499 -30.26 23.32 8.08
C SER A 499 -29.37 24.25 7.27
N TYR A 500 -29.99 25.00 6.37
CA TYR A 500 -29.38 26.04 5.56
C TYR A 500 -30.07 27.39 5.81
N PRO A 501 -29.34 28.52 5.73
CA PRO A 501 -29.93 29.85 5.93
C PRO A 501 -31.09 30.18 4.96
N ASP A 502 -31.10 29.56 3.78
CA ASP A 502 -32.08 29.76 2.71
C ASP A 502 -33.17 28.67 2.66
N ASP A 503 -33.31 27.84 3.71
CA ASP A 503 -34.31 26.75 3.76
C ASP A 503 -35.74 27.24 3.52
N GLY A 504 -36.08 28.46 3.98
CA GLY A 504 -37.40 29.04 3.75
C GLY A 504 -37.67 29.39 2.29
N GLU A 505 -36.69 29.96 1.59
CA GLU A 505 -36.78 30.22 0.16
C GLU A 505 -36.92 28.90 -0.61
N ARG A 506 -36.07 27.91 -0.28
CA ARG A 506 -36.08 26.59 -0.91
C ARG A 506 -37.39 25.86 -0.72
N ALA A 507 -37.94 25.82 0.49
CA ALA A 507 -39.19 25.12 0.78
C ALA A 507 -40.38 25.72 0.01
N VAL A 508 -40.46 27.05 -0.08
CA VAL A 508 -41.56 27.71 -0.82
C VAL A 508 -41.39 27.56 -2.33
N ARG A 509 -40.17 27.71 -2.86
CA ARG A 509 -39.91 27.46 -4.29
C ARG A 509 -40.17 26.00 -4.65
N ALA A 510 -39.81 25.06 -3.78
CA ALA A 510 -40.14 23.65 -3.95
C ALA A 510 -41.65 23.43 -3.98
N ALA A 511 -42.40 24.04 -3.06
CA ALA A 511 -43.87 23.93 -3.04
C ALA A 511 -44.51 24.47 -4.32
N TRP A 512 -44.02 25.58 -4.87
CA TRP A 512 -44.47 26.08 -6.16
C TRP A 512 -44.08 25.15 -7.32
N ALA A 513 -42.83 24.68 -7.34
CA ALA A 513 -42.33 23.76 -8.37
C ALA A 513 -43.06 22.39 -8.33
N MET A 514 -43.49 21.93 -7.15
CA MET A 514 -44.33 20.74 -7.00
C MET A 514 -45.70 20.92 -7.62
N TYR A 515 -46.30 22.11 -7.42
CA TYR A 515 -47.55 22.46 -8.11
C TYR A 515 -47.35 22.47 -9.64
N GLU A 516 -46.28 23.09 -10.14
CA GLU A 516 -45.96 23.12 -11.58
C GLU A 516 -45.72 21.72 -12.15
N ALA A 517 -44.94 20.88 -11.45
CA ALA A 517 -44.70 19.50 -11.83
C ALA A 517 -46.01 18.68 -11.87
N GLY A 518 -46.91 18.94 -10.92
CA GLY A 518 -48.25 18.36 -10.90
C GLY A 518 -49.12 18.83 -12.08
N GLU A 519 -49.05 20.11 -12.45
CA GLU A 519 -49.74 20.63 -13.64
C GLU A 519 -49.19 20.04 -14.94
N ASP A 520 -47.88 19.87 -15.04
CA ASP A 520 -47.24 19.21 -16.18
C ASP A 520 -47.63 17.74 -16.27
N PHE A 521 -47.67 17.02 -15.14
CA PHE A 521 -48.18 15.65 -15.08
C PHE A 521 -49.65 15.59 -15.54
N ARG A 522 -50.48 16.52 -15.05
CA ARG A 522 -51.91 16.63 -15.40
C ARG A 522 -52.12 16.89 -16.89
N ARG A 523 -51.30 17.75 -17.52
CA ARG A 523 -51.38 18.09 -18.95
C ARG A 523 -50.91 16.97 -19.86
N ASN A 524 -49.96 16.16 -19.40
CA ASN A 524 -49.34 15.08 -20.16
C ASN A 524 -49.88 13.69 -19.79
N ALA A 525 -51.11 13.63 -19.24
CA ALA A 525 -51.73 12.36 -18.88
C ALA A 525 -51.87 11.44 -20.12
N PRO A 526 -51.57 10.13 -20.00
CA PRO A 526 -51.71 9.18 -21.09
C PRO A 526 -53.13 9.12 -21.68
N GLU A 527 -53.22 8.75 -22.95
CA GLU A 527 -54.50 8.56 -23.63
C GLU A 527 -55.33 7.46 -22.93
N GLY A 528 -56.61 7.73 -22.69
CA GLY A 528 -57.50 6.83 -21.95
C GLY A 528 -57.60 7.07 -20.43
N VAL A 529 -56.83 8.03 -19.88
CA VAL A 529 -56.93 8.43 -18.47
C VAL A 529 -57.93 9.58 -18.31
N PRO A 530 -58.90 9.50 -17.36
CA PRO A 530 -59.79 10.62 -17.05
C PRO A 530 -59.02 11.88 -16.64
N PRO A 531 -59.60 13.09 -16.78
CA PRO A 531 -58.96 14.33 -16.35
C PRO A 531 -58.47 14.24 -14.90
N ILE A 532 -57.17 14.43 -14.72
CA ILE A 532 -56.52 14.44 -13.41
C ILE A 532 -56.75 15.81 -12.75
N GLY A 533 -56.98 15.84 -11.44
CA GLY A 533 -57.14 17.09 -10.70
C GLY A 533 -55.82 17.81 -10.44
N ARG A 534 -55.89 19.00 -9.84
CA ARG A 534 -54.69 19.80 -9.53
C ARG A 534 -53.95 19.23 -8.32
N THR A 535 -52.62 19.40 -8.31
CA THR A 535 -51.83 19.17 -7.10
C THR A 535 -52.02 20.35 -6.16
N ARG A 536 -52.39 20.08 -4.91
CA ARG A 536 -52.50 21.10 -3.87
C ARG A 536 -51.32 20.97 -2.93
N VAL A 537 -50.80 22.10 -2.46
CA VAL A 537 -49.61 22.12 -1.59
C VAL A 537 -49.85 22.99 -0.37
N GLY A 538 -49.46 22.51 0.80
CA GLY A 538 -49.50 23.23 2.07
C GLY A 538 -48.11 23.38 2.66
N VAL A 539 -47.73 24.59 3.04
CA VAL A 539 -46.43 24.92 3.63
C VAL A 539 -46.59 25.62 4.98
N HIS A 540 -45.90 25.13 5.99
CA HIS A 540 -45.85 25.76 7.30
C HIS A 540 -44.44 25.77 7.88
N PHE A 541 -44.15 26.74 8.75
CA PHE A 541 -42.91 26.81 9.51
C PHE A 541 -43.19 26.78 11.00
N GLY A 542 -42.47 25.94 11.74
CA GLY A 542 -42.47 25.96 13.19
C GLY A 542 -41.68 24.80 13.80
N GLU A 543 -41.79 24.66 15.13
CA GLU A 543 -41.09 23.62 15.88
C GLU A 543 -41.73 22.23 15.67
N ALA A 544 -40.89 21.25 15.33
CA ALA A 544 -41.22 19.84 15.31
C ALA A 544 -40.12 19.03 15.99
N ILE A 545 -40.46 17.82 16.44
CA ILE A 545 -39.48 16.83 16.91
C ILE A 545 -39.06 16.02 15.69
N VAL A 546 -37.79 16.12 15.31
CA VAL A 546 -37.21 15.40 14.17
C VAL A 546 -36.22 14.36 14.67
N GLY A 547 -36.25 13.17 14.11
CA GLY A 547 -35.33 12.12 14.50
C GLY A 547 -35.71 10.74 13.95
N ASN A 548 -34.96 9.75 14.41
CA ASN A 548 -35.22 8.34 14.11
C ASN A 548 -36.22 7.77 15.12
N PHE A 549 -37.41 7.40 14.65
CA PHE A 549 -38.47 6.83 15.47
C PHE A 549 -38.80 5.40 15.03
N GLY A 550 -38.99 4.48 15.97
CA GLY A 550 -39.28 3.07 15.69
C GLY A 550 -38.68 2.09 16.71
N GLY A 551 -38.65 0.79 16.37
CA GLY A 551 -38.06 -0.29 17.18
C GLY A 551 -36.93 -1.02 16.45
N GLU A 552 -36.31 -2.03 17.09
CA GLU A 552 -35.07 -2.71 16.62
C GLU A 552 -35.10 -3.21 15.16
N GLY A 553 -36.27 -3.44 14.57
CA GLY A 553 -36.41 -3.91 13.18
C GLY A 553 -36.88 -2.88 12.15
N ARG A 554 -37.41 -1.72 12.57
CA ARG A 554 -37.96 -0.69 11.67
C ARG A 554 -37.81 0.68 12.30
N ILE A 555 -36.91 1.49 11.75
CA ILE A 555 -36.63 2.85 12.16
C ILE A 555 -36.95 3.76 10.97
N GLN A 556 -37.70 4.84 11.21
CA GLN A 556 -38.01 5.86 10.21
C GLN A 556 -37.51 7.21 10.70
N TYR A 557 -36.71 7.90 9.89
CA TYR A 557 -36.38 9.30 10.11
C TYR A 557 -37.58 10.15 9.70
N THR A 558 -38.22 10.84 10.64
CA THR A 558 -39.47 11.57 10.40
C THR A 558 -39.60 12.77 11.35
N ALA A 559 -40.56 13.64 11.09
CA ALA A 559 -40.88 14.79 11.92
C ALA A 559 -42.28 14.65 12.54
N PHE A 560 -42.43 15.00 13.82
CA PHE A 560 -43.70 15.00 14.55
C PHE A 560 -43.95 16.35 15.23
N GLY A 561 -45.19 16.84 15.18
CA GLY A 561 -45.57 18.05 15.91
C GLY A 561 -46.77 18.77 15.31
N ASP A 562 -47.18 19.86 15.97
CA ASP A 562 -48.24 20.76 15.47
C ASP A 562 -47.89 21.31 14.08
N SER A 563 -46.61 21.55 13.80
CA SER A 563 -46.17 22.11 12.52
C SER A 563 -46.45 21.20 11.32
N MET A 564 -46.19 19.89 11.44
CA MET A 564 -46.52 18.90 10.39
C MET A 564 -48.03 18.83 10.17
N ASN A 565 -48.82 18.76 11.25
CA ASN A 565 -50.27 18.74 11.16
C ASN A 565 -50.84 20.02 10.54
N THR A 566 -50.18 21.16 10.77
CA THR A 566 -50.61 22.45 10.22
C THR A 566 -50.36 22.55 8.73
N ALA A 567 -49.20 22.10 8.25
CA ALA A 567 -48.92 22.00 6.82
C ALA A 567 -49.94 21.08 6.11
N ALA A 568 -50.25 19.91 6.68
CA ALA A 568 -51.28 19.01 6.16
C ALA A 568 -52.68 19.68 6.11
N ARG A 569 -53.05 20.46 7.13
CA ARG A 569 -54.32 21.19 7.16
C ARG A 569 -54.36 22.34 6.15
N LEU A 570 -53.22 23.00 5.90
CA LEU A 570 -53.09 24.03 4.88
C LEU A 570 -53.22 23.44 3.47
N GLU A 571 -52.64 22.27 3.22
CA GLU A 571 -52.88 21.54 1.98
C GLU A 571 -54.39 21.33 1.81
N ALA A 572 -55.05 20.71 2.78
CA ALA A 572 -56.46 20.37 2.68
C ALA A 572 -57.37 21.60 2.53
N ALA A 573 -56.96 22.74 3.12
CA ALA A 573 -57.68 24.00 3.02
C ALA A 573 -57.74 24.54 1.57
N ASN A 574 -56.77 24.19 0.71
CA ASN A 574 -56.77 24.62 -0.69
C ASN A 574 -58.08 24.25 -1.40
N LYS A 575 -58.65 23.09 -1.10
CA LYS A 575 -59.92 22.63 -1.70
C LYS A 575 -61.09 23.57 -1.39
N ASN A 576 -61.19 24.05 -0.16
CA ASN A 576 -62.30 24.91 0.26
C ASN A 576 -62.09 26.38 -0.16
N LEU A 577 -60.85 26.74 -0.48
CA LEU A 577 -60.42 28.09 -0.81
C LEU A 577 -60.15 28.27 -2.31
N ASP A 578 -60.25 27.19 -3.09
CA ASP A 578 -59.95 27.13 -4.53
C ASP A 578 -58.53 27.60 -4.89
N THR A 579 -57.59 27.54 -3.93
CA THR A 579 -56.18 27.93 -4.08
C THR A 579 -55.32 26.76 -4.55
N ARG A 580 -54.11 27.09 -5.02
CA ARG A 580 -53.12 26.13 -5.51
C ARG A 580 -52.14 25.68 -4.43
N VAL A 581 -51.47 26.67 -3.84
CA VAL A 581 -50.47 26.49 -2.79
C VAL A 581 -50.80 27.43 -1.65
N LEU A 582 -50.85 26.92 -0.42
CA LEU A 582 -51.08 27.74 0.77
C LEU A 582 -49.88 27.70 1.68
N VAL A 583 -49.43 28.89 2.07
CA VAL A 583 -48.29 29.12 2.94
C VAL A 583 -48.77 29.89 4.16
N SER A 584 -48.44 29.41 5.36
CA SER A 584 -48.69 30.17 6.60
C SER A 584 -47.83 31.43 6.64
N ARG A 585 -48.29 32.48 7.32
CA ARG A 585 -47.50 33.69 7.65
C ARG A 585 -46.07 33.36 8.10
N GLU A 586 -45.90 32.43 9.04
CA GLU A 586 -44.60 32.11 9.62
C GLU A 586 -43.59 31.61 8.58
N ALA A 587 -44.07 30.89 7.56
CA ALA A 587 -43.27 30.41 6.45
C ALA A 587 -43.05 31.48 5.38
N ALA A 588 -44.06 32.32 5.10
CA ALA A 588 -43.95 33.42 4.14
C ALA A 588 -42.96 34.49 4.60
N GLU A 589 -42.99 34.88 5.89
CA GLU A 589 -42.07 35.88 6.45
C GLU A 589 -40.62 35.39 6.46
N ARG A 590 -40.39 34.09 6.64
CA ARG A 590 -39.04 33.50 6.70
C ARG A 590 -38.48 33.04 5.35
N SER A 591 -39.29 33.02 4.29
CA SER A 591 -38.80 32.69 2.96
C SER A 591 -38.03 33.83 2.32
N GLY A 592 -38.26 35.07 2.76
CA GLY A 592 -37.67 36.27 2.15
C GLY A 592 -38.20 36.60 0.75
N LEU A 593 -39.23 35.90 0.28
CA LEU A 593 -39.83 36.10 -1.04
C LEU A 593 -40.95 37.15 -0.98
N ASP A 594 -41.12 37.94 -2.04
CA ASP A 594 -42.11 39.02 -2.15
C ASP A 594 -43.32 38.66 -3.03
N TRP A 595 -43.35 37.42 -3.54
CA TRP A 595 -44.30 36.97 -4.56
C TRP A 595 -45.62 36.39 -4.03
N TYR A 596 -46.10 36.88 -2.89
CA TYR A 596 -47.28 36.35 -2.22
C TYR A 596 -48.54 37.20 -2.44
N ARG A 597 -49.69 36.53 -2.54
CA ARG A 597 -51.02 37.14 -2.38
C ARG A 597 -51.59 36.73 -1.03
N PRO A 598 -51.95 37.67 -0.13
CA PRO A 598 -52.60 37.31 1.12
C PRO A 598 -54.01 36.80 0.87
N MET A 599 -54.35 35.67 1.50
CA MET A 599 -55.64 34.98 1.33
C MET A 599 -56.51 35.06 2.60
N GLY A 600 -56.24 36.05 3.44
CA GLY A 600 -56.97 36.36 4.66
C GLY A 600 -56.64 35.43 5.83
N ARG A 601 -57.43 35.56 6.90
CA ARG A 601 -57.27 34.80 8.14
C ARG A 601 -58.31 33.69 8.25
N ILE A 602 -57.86 32.47 8.50
CA ILE A 602 -58.73 31.29 8.58
C ILE A 602 -58.52 30.51 9.88
N VAL A 603 -59.57 29.83 10.34
CA VAL A 603 -59.48 28.80 11.38
C VAL A 603 -59.46 27.44 10.68
N LEU A 604 -58.32 26.77 10.75
CA LEU A 604 -58.16 25.42 10.22
C LEU A 604 -58.96 24.43 11.05
N ARG A 605 -59.53 23.40 10.40
CA ARG A 605 -60.28 22.35 11.09
C ARG A 605 -59.45 21.71 12.21
N GLY A 606 -59.97 21.74 13.43
CA GLY A 606 -59.29 21.18 14.62
C GLY A 606 -58.11 22.01 15.15
N ARG A 607 -57.98 23.30 14.77
CA ARG A 607 -57.04 24.26 15.36
C ARG A 607 -57.83 25.45 15.90
N ALA A 608 -57.74 25.75 17.20
CA ALA A 608 -58.45 26.88 17.79
C ALA A 608 -57.83 28.24 17.43
N LYS A 609 -56.51 28.28 17.20
CA LYS A 609 -55.79 29.52 16.83
C LYS A 609 -55.91 29.76 15.31
N PRO A 610 -56.41 30.93 14.88
CA PRO A 610 -56.43 31.30 13.46
C PRO A 610 -55.03 31.41 12.88
N VAL A 611 -54.92 31.19 11.56
CA VAL A 611 -53.69 31.29 10.78
C VAL A 611 -53.92 32.28 9.64
N ASP A 612 -52.99 33.22 9.47
CA ASP A 612 -52.94 34.08 8.30
C ASP A 612 -52.27 33.30 7.16
N ILE A 613 -52.96 33.24 6.02
CA ILE A 613 -52.55 32.42 4.89
C ILE A 613 -52.21 33.27 3.67
N PHE A 614 -51.26 32.77 2.89
CA PHE A 614 -50.73 33.40 1.69
C PHE A 614 -50.68 32.37 0.57
N GLU A 615 -50.96 32.79 -0.66
CA GLU A 615 -50.77 32.00 -1.86
C GLU A 615 -49.55 32.56 -2.63
N PRO A 616 -48.51 31.75 -2.89
CA PRO A 616 -47.46 32.10 -3.83
C PRO A 616 -48.03 32.31 -5.24
N ALA A 617 -47.66 33.42 -5.88
CA ALA A 617 -48.13 33.78 -7.21
C ALA A 617 -46.99 34.45 -8.03
N PRO A 618 -45.88 33.72 -8.35
CA PRO A 618 -44.85 34.20 -9.27
C PRO A 618 -45.37 34.66 -10.63
N ASP A 619 -46.40 33.97 -11.11
CA ASP A 619 -47.01 34.12 -12.42
C ASP A 619 -47.86 35.39 -12.51
N ARG A 620 -48.04 36.13 -11.40
CA ARG A 620 -48.86 37.33 -11.32
C ARG A 620 -48.02 38.59 -11.18
N PRO A 621 -48.41 39.70 -11.85
CA PRO A 621 -47.74 40.99 -11.70
C PRO A 621 -47.72 41.49 -10.25
N GLU A 622 -46.68 42.25 -9.89
CA GLU A 622 -46.56 42.87 -8.57
C GLU A 622 -47.75 43.78 -8.23
N SER A 623 -48.25 44.54 -9.20
CA SER A 623 -49.42 45.41 -9.04
C SER A 623 -50.69 44.66 -8.64
N GLU A 624 -50.89 43.45 -9.15
CA GLU A 624 -52.01 42.57 -8.81
C GLU A 624 -51.89 42.10 -7.36
N ARG A 625 -50.71 41.59 -6.99
CA ARG A 625 -50.43 41.08 -5.64
C ARG A 625 -50.57 42.18 -4.59
N ALA A 626 -50.04 43.38 -4.89
CA ALA A 626 -50.16 44.56 -4.03
C ALA A 626 -51.61 44.98 -3.83
N SER A 627 -52.45 44.95 -4.87
CA SER A 627 -53.87 45.31 -4.77
C SER A 627 -54.66 44.35 -3.88
N ILE A 628 -54.36 43.04 -3.94
CA ILE A 628 -54.94 42.04 -3.03
C ILE A 628 -54.45 42.25 -1.60
N ALA A 629 -53.17 42.63 -1.42
CA ALA A 629 -52.64 42.97 -0.11
C ALA A 629 -53.30 44.21 0.51
N GLU A 630 -53.54 45.26 -0.28
CA GLU A 630 -54.30 46.43 0.14
C GLU A 630 -55.72 46.07 0.57
N LEU A 631 -56.39 45.20 -0.18
CA LEU A 631 -57.74 44.73 0.15
C LEU A 631 -57.77 44.00 1.50
N VAL A 632 -56.87 43.04 1.71
CA VAL A 632 -56.81 42.27 2.96
C VAL A 632 -56.41 43.16 4.14
N ALA A 633 -55.51 44.14 3.93
CA ALA A 633 -55.15 45.12 4.95
C ALA A 633 -56.31 46.09 5.28
N ALA A 634 -57.08 46.52 4.28
CA ALA A 634 -58.29 47.34 4.48
C ALA A 634 -59.35 46.58 5.30
N HIS A 635 -59.55 45.30 5.01
CA HIS A 635 -60.43 44.43 5.81
C HIS A 635 -59.92 44.27 7.25
N ALA A 636 -58.61 44.01 7.44
CA ALA A 636 -58.01 43.87 8.77
C ALA A 636 -58.12 45.14 9.63
N THR A 637 -58.15 46.32 9.00
CA THR A 637 -58.33 47.61 9.69
C THR A 637 -59.80 47.98 9.95
N GLY A 638 -60.74 47.28 9.30
CA GLY A 638 -62.19 47.52 9.38
C GLY A 638 -62.68 48.66 8.49
N ASN A 639 -61.99 48.93 7.38
CA ASN A 639 -62.35 50.00 6.44
C ASN A 639 -63.27 49.44 5.33
N ASP A 640 -64.54 49.24 5.67
CA ASP A 640 -65.53 48.61 4.77
C ASP A 640 -65.73 49.37 3.45
N ALA A 641 -65.57 50.70 3.47
CA ALA A 641 -65.63 51.53 2.26
C ALA A 641 -64.46 51.24 1.30
N ALA A 642 -63.24 51.10 1.84
CA ALA A 642 -62.08 50.72 1.05
C ALA A 642 -62.17 49.28 0.55
N VAL A 643 -62.69 48.35 1.35
CA VAL A 643 -62.95 46.96 0.92
C VAL A 643 -63.92 46.94 -0.26
N ALA A 644 -65.07 47.62 -0.17
CA ALA A 644 -66.04 47.67 -1.27
C ALA A 644 -65.46 48.30 -2.56
N GLN A 645 -64.67 49.38 -2.43
CA GLN A 645 -64.02 50.03 -3.55
C GLN A 645 -62.96 49.13 -4.21
N LEU A 646 -62.12 48.48 -3.42
CA LEU A 646 -61.06 47.59 -3.90
C LEU A 646 -61.64 46.31 -4.51
N THR A 647 -62.67 45.71 -3.90
CA THR A 647 -63.38 44.56 -4.48
C THR A 647 -64.01 44.91 -5.83
N SER A 648 -64.60 46.09 -5.99
CA SER A 648 -65.14 46.53 -7.28
C SER A 648 -64.05 46.79 -8.32
N ARG A 649 -62.88 47.29 -7.92
CA ARG A 649 -61.73 47.51 -8.82
C ARG A 649 -61.08 46.20 -9.25
N LEU A 650 -61.11 45.19 -8.40
CA LEU A 650 -60.53 43.87 -8.63
C LEU A 650 -61.56 42.86 -9.19
N ALA A 651 -62.71 43.35 -9.69
CA ALA A 651 -63.78 42.51 -10.21
C ALA A 651 -63.33 41.60 -11.37
N GLU A 652 -62.41 42.08 -12.22
CA GLU A 652 -61.82 41.27 -13.30
C GLU A 652 -60.95 40.11 -12.78
N LEU A 653 -60.25 40.30 -11.65
CA LEU A 653 -59.49 39.24 -10.98
C LEU A 653 -60.38 38.24 -10.25
N GLY A 654 -61.61 38.65 -9.91
CA GLY A 654 -62.65 37.78 -9.35
C GLY A 654 -63.15 36.69 -10.31
N GLN A 655 -62.60 36.60 -11.53
CA GLN A 655 -62.79 35.43 -12.42
C GLN A 655 -61.93 34.22 -12.00
N GLU A 656 -60.90 34.43 -11.18
CA GLU A 656 -60.15 33.34 -10.53
C GLU A 656 -60.92 32.87 -9.30
N ASP A 657 -61.24 31.57 -9.22
CA ASP A 657 -62.05 30.98 -8.15
C ASP A 657 -61.51 31.31 -6.75
N ALA A 658 -60.18 31.27 -6.57
CA ALA A 658 -59.52 31.62 -5.31
C ALA A 658 -59.80 33.06 -4.85
N ILE A 659 -59.79 34.01 -5.79
CA ILE A 659 -60.00 35.44 -5.52
C ILE A 659 -61.49 35.73 -5.29
N ALA A 660 -62.37 35.09 -6.07
CA ALA A 660 -63.82 35.14 -5.82
C ALA A 660 -64.17 34.59 -4.43
N ASN A 661 -63.55 33.47 -4.06
CA ASN A 661 -63.68 32.86 -2.74
C ASN A 661 -63.17 33.81 -1.64
N LEU A 662 -62.02 34.45 -1.84
CA LEU A 662 -61.52 35.49 -0.92
C LEU A 662 -62.53 36.63 -0.75
N PHE A 663 -63.07 37.20 -1.83
CA PHE A 663 -64.05 38.29 -1.73
C PHE A 663 -65.31 37.87 -0.97
N LYS A 664 -65.82 36.67 -1.25
CA LYS A 664 -66.95 36.08 -0.53
C LYS A 664 -66.66 35.95 0.97
N ARG A 665 -65.48 35.45 1.33
CA ARG A 665 -65.08 35.27 2.74
C ARG A 665 -64.91 36.60 3.47
N LEU A 666 -64.29 37.60 2.84
CA LEU A 666 -64.14 38.93 3.43
C LEU A 666 -65.49 39.62 3.65
N GLY A 667 -66.48 39.36 2.80
CA GLY A 667 -67.86 39.83 3.01
C GLY A 667 -68.63 39.10 4.13
N GLN A 668 -68.12 37.95 4.59
CA GLN A 668 -68.74 37.13 5.65
C GLN A 668 -68.06 37.29 7.01
N THR A 669 -66.96 38.04 7.09
CA THR A 669 -66.20 38.26 8.32
C THR A 669 -66.05 39.74 8.62
N GLN A 670 -66.18 40.12 9.89
CA GLN A 670 -65.91 41.47 10.37
C GLN A 670 -64.44 41.63 10.80
N LYS A 671 -64.04 42.86 11.16
CA LYS A 671 -62.69 43.17 11.64
C LYS A 671 -62.25 42.22 12.76
N GLY A 672 -61.15 41.50 12.52
CA GLY A 672 -60.56 40.59 13.50
C GLY A 672 -61.21 39.21 13.58
N GLU A 673 -62.33 38.98 12.88
CA GLU A 673 -62.93 37.67 12.73
C GLU A 673 -62.12 36.82 11.74
N SER A 674 -62.16 35.51 11.95
CA SER A 674 -61.45 34.53 11.12
C SER A 674 -62.46 33.62 10.46
N TYR A 675 -62.29 33.34 9.18
CA TYR A 675 -63.21 32.46 8.47
C TYR A 675 -63.00 31.01 8.95
N VAL A 676 -64.05 30.39 9.49
CA VAL A 676 -63.99 29.02 9.99
C VAL A 676 -64.19 28.06 8.83
N LEU A 677 -63.18 27.23 8.54
CA LEU A 677 -63.31 26.16 7.56
C LEU A 677 -64.14 25.02 8.17
N GLY A 678 -65.33 24.79 7.60
CA GLY A 678 -66.26 23.72 7.97
C GLY A 678 -65.76 22.32 7.62
#